data_AF-A0A661AVF7-F1
#
_entry.id   AF-A0A661AVF7-F1
#
_cell.length_a   1.000
_cell.length_b   1.000
_cell.length_c   1.000
_cell.angle_alpha   90.00
_cell.angle_beta   90.00
_cell.angle_gamma   90.00
#
_symmetry.space_group_name_H-M   'P 1'
#
loop_
_entity.id
_entity.type
_entity.pdbx_description
1 polymer ?
#
loop_
_entity_poly.entity_id
_entity_poly.type
_entity_poly.pdbx_seq_one_letter_code
_entity_poly.pdbx_strand_id
1 'polypeptide(L)'
;MRMRIFVYGVFLVLAGFSSAELSSIGVWAWGSTVRSVGAFNFVDEMHNHGISDVFLLIKGVDGSYTFSTLDSVIFARDSRGYDSLRVHAWVICFHDNSWGGWVDPENTSYRNYLLGTIFSPLIREHDIDGVNLDCIRYPGTAYGNTAPITSFCQAVDETIAAAGKSNEVILSAAVMPEMSSNAYQYGQDYGDMGQYCDALLPMSYTHNYYSSPRWVGSTVSYIVNELSSEGDSICEVWVALQSKDDYGVFASATELQASIESALSMGAKGFNYFVYPITGEQYAITALYNAVFEPDTSDTTTPPDDTIPPPSDSSLTYEQALTVCVNVADFIDENHRAPAYASSPIGNITMDNVFYICASLTEDLCAGSTATYYSLHFPNSIPSSSWGEVYAQLCTTYAAMAQSARTFVETNDACPNYVTSEFGRVRFWESLYVFSRIVRWYHEHGSDPGSAYIKPVPGFLTDSYSDWTGDTWHCSPSNYDIQTRAMEIIESISNDANANLLSNDDAMRQAAEAIHYWVVDNKSYCYYYDTRYGSYDAIFNYSCLNCVDHAHAVNALARAVGIPARYRHATCWFGSSTYGHVWAYLYVNGTSYHTGSNGASGWWDCDASSNLAFGEHKPIYSDHGTYYELPFLFRLANPPYVDDCEKITEGLK
;
A
#
# COMPACT_ATOMS: atom_id res chain seq x y z
N MET A 1 34.24 28.07 -21.22
CA MET A 1 34.29 27.03 -20.17
C MET A 1 34.14 27.70 -18.81
N ARG A 2 32.92 27.73 -18.27
CA ARG A 2 32.54 27.88 -16.86
C ARG A 2 31.01 27.73 -16.82
N MET A 3 30.57 26.58 -16.37
CA MET A 3 29.18 26.15 -16.25
C MET A 3 28.52 26.93 -15.10
N ARG A 4 27.41 27.61 -15.36
CA ARG A 4 26.52 28.16 -14.33
C ARG A 4 25.32 27.24 -14.23
N ILE A 5 25.18 26.57 -13.09
CA ILE A 5 23.98 25.80 -12.73
C ILE A 5 22.92 26.82 -12.32
N PHE A 6 21.80 26.84 -13.04
CA PHE A 6 20.59 27.56 -12.65
C PHE A 6 19.73 26.60 -11.83
N VAL A 7 19.61 26.85 -10.54
CA VAL A 7 18.57 26.26 -9.68
C VAL A 7 17.35 27.16 -9.84
N TYR A 8 16.33 26.69 -10.57
CA TYR A 8 15.02 27.35 -10.57
C TYR A 8 14.21 26.76 -9.40
N GLY A 9 14.09 27.56 -8.33
CA GLY A 9 13.09 27.32 -7.29
C GLY A 9 11.70 27.63 -7.83
N VAL A 10 10.75 26.76 -7.50
CA VAL A 10 9.31 27.00 -7.71
C VAL A 10 8.71 27.17 -6.31
N PHE A 11 8.17 28.37 -6.07
CA PHE A 11 7.40 28.74 -4.89
C PHE A 11 5.98 29.11 -5.37
N LEU A 12 4.99 28.74 -4.56
CA LEU A 12 3.55 29.08 -4.60
C LEU A 12 2.66 28.37 -5.66
N VAL A 13 1.43 27.90 -5.36
CA VAL A 13 0.45 28.28 -4.33
C VAL A 13 -0.32 27.04 -3.82
N LEU A 14 -0.43 26.89 -2.49
CA LEU A 14 -1.48 26.13 -1.83
C LEU A 14 -2.70 27.03 -1.63
N ALA A 15 -3.87 26.60 -2.10
CA ALA A 15 -5.14 27.17 -1.67
C ALA A 15 -6.22 26.09 -1.73
N GLY A 16 -6.66 25.61 -0.57
CA GLY A 16 -7.77 24.66 -0.47
C GLY A 16 -7.86 23.88 0.84
N PHE A 17 -6.75 23.74 1.58
CA PHE A 17 -6.83 23.24 2.96
C PHE A 17 -7.19 24.41 3.89
N SER A 18 -8.18 24.20 4.76
CA SER A 18 -8.29 25.07 5.93
C SER A 18 -6.96 25.00 6.68
N SER A 19 -6.43 26.16 7.08
CA SER A 19 -5.14 26.38 7.73
C SER A 19 -5.03 25.74 9.13
N ALA A 20 -5.12 24.42 9.23
CA ALA A 20 -4.76 23.72 10.45
C ALA A 20 -3.26 23.40 10.38
N GLU A 21 -2.48 23.99 11.28
CA GLU A 21 -1.10 23.57 11.53
C GLU A 21 -1.09 22.07 11.86
N LEU A 22 -0.09 21.32 11.37
CA LEU A 22 0.11 19.94 11.78
C LEU A 22 0.41 19.92 13.28
N SER A 23 -0.34 19.11 14.02
CA SER A 23 -0.21 18.98 15.45
C SER A 23 1.01 18.17 15.86
N SER A 24 1.56 17.31 14.99
CA SER A 24 2.77 16.52 15.26
C SER A 24 3.52 16.11 13.99
N ILE A 25 4.83 16.36 13.99
CA ILE A 25 5.83 15.84 13.07
C ILE A 25 6.93 15.23 13.94
N GLY A 26 6.77 13.95 14.29
CA GLY A 26 7.55 13.35 15.35
C GLY A 26 8.55 12.28 14.93
N VAL A 27 9.43 11.90 15.86
CA VAL A 27 10.38 10.80 15.71
C VAL A 27 10.43 9.98 17.01
N TRP A 28 10.25 8.66 16.90
CA TRP A 28 10.60 7.76 18.00
C TRP A 28 12.10 7.51 18.03
N ALA A 29 12.67 7.52 19.23
CA ALA A 29 14.08 7.27 19.42
C ALA A 29 14.34 6.37 20.62
N TRP A 30 15.16 5.34 20.38
CA TRP A 30 15.70 4.52 21.46
C TRP A 30 16.65 5.36 22.32
N GLY A 31 16.46 5.35 23.65
CA GLY A 31 17.35 6.07 24.56
C GLY A 31 18.81 5.62 24.45
N SER A 32 19.08 4.36 24.11
CA SER A 32 20.43 3.85 23.84
C SER A 32 21.07 4.52 22.63
N THR A 33 20.32 4.69 21.54
CA THR A 33 20.77 5.37 20.32
C THR A 33 21.05 6.84 20.60
N VAL A 34 20.16 7.54 21.32
CA VAL A 34 20.37 8.95 21.69
C VAL A 34 21.60 9.13 22.57
N ARG A 35 21.85 8.22 23.54
CA ARG A 35 23.09 8.24 24.34
C ARG A 35 24.33 8.06 23.47
N SER A 36 24.27 7.23 22.43
CA SER A 36 25.39 7.01 21.52
C SER A 36 25.68 8.23 20.63
N VAL A 37 24.65 8.94 20.19
CA VAL A 37 24.77 10.14 19.35
C VAL A 37 25.13 11.39 20.18
N GLY A 38 24.64 11.43 21.42
CA GLY A 38 24.73 12.57 22.33
C GLY A 38 23.50 13.46 22.22
N ALA A 39 22.94 13.85 23.37
CA ALA A 39 21.67 14.58 23.44
C ALA A 39 21.67 15.91 22.67
N PHE A 40 22.76 16.69 22.74
CA PHE A 40 22.89 17.93 21.97
C PHE A 40 22.86 17.71 20.46
N ASN A 41 23.64 16.74 19.96
CA ASN A 41 23.66 16.44 18.52
C ASN A 41 22.29 15.95 18.05
N PHE A 42 21.64 15.09 18.84
CA PHE A 42 20.32 14.59 18.53
C PHE A 42 19.28 15.72 18.47
N VAL A 43 19.24 16.59 19.49
CA VAL A 43 18.30 17.73 19.53
C VAL A 43 18.56 18.74 18.41
N ASP A 44 19.83 19.06 18.13
CA ASP A 44 20.19 19.92 17.00
C ASP A 44 19.74 19.29 15.68
N GLU A 45 19.90 17.97 15.50
CA GLU A 45 19.43 17.26 14.30
C GLU A 45 17.90 17.35 14.16
N MET A 46 17.15 17.06 15.22
CA MET A 46 15.68 17.13 15.20
C MET A 46 15.19 18.55 14.87
N HIS A 47 15.70 19.55 15.58
CA HIS A 47 15.31 20.95 15.39
C HIS A 47 15.65 21.44 13.97
N ASN A 48 16.86 21.18 13.48
CA ASN A 48 17.29 21.63 12.15
C ASN A 48 16.50 20.99 11.00
N HIS A 49 15.88 19.83 11.24
CA HIS A 49 15.01 19.15 10.27
C HIS A 49 13.52 19.42 10.50
N GLY A 50 13.17 20.30 11.43
CA GLY A 50 11.79 20.72 11.70
C GLY A 50 10.93 19.59 12.26
N ILE A 51 11.53 18.68 13.04
CA ILE A 51 10.78 17.75 13.89
C ILE A 51 10.19 18.56 15.04
N SER A 52 8.89 18.38 15.31
CA SER A 52 8.19 19.01 16.43
C SER A 52 8.14 18.13 17.67
N ASP A 53 8.29 16.81 17.51
CA ASP A 53 8.07 15.84 18.60
C ASP A 53 9.14 14.76 18.66
N VAL A 54 9.70 14.54 19.84
CA VAL A 54 10.56 13.38 20.13
C VAL A 54 9.84 12.47 21.09
N PHE A 55 9.63 11.22 20.68
CA PHE A 55 9.15 10.15 21.56
C PHE A 55 10.34 9.32 22.03
N LEU A 56 10.89 9.66 23.19
CA LEU A 56 12.12 9.07 23.71
C LEU A 56 11.82 7.87 24.60
N LEU A 57 12.33 6.69 24.25
CA LEU A 57 12.16 5.49 25.09
C LEU A 57 12.82 5.70 26.45
N ILE A 58 12.02 5.73 27.51
CA ILE A 58 12.51 5.80 28.90
C ILE A 58 12.35 4.49 29.65
N LYS A 59 11.42 3.62 29.23
CA LYS A 59 11.20 2.27 29.78
C LYS A 59 11.02 1.27 28.65
N GLY A 60 11.92 0.29 28.56
CA GLY A 60 11.90 -0.74 27.52
C GLY A 60 11.22 -2.05 27.93
N VAL A 61 11.19 -2.97 26.96
CA VAL A 61 10.69 -4.35 27.14
C VAL A 61 11.56 -5.17 28.09
N ASP A 62 12.79 -4.76 28.36
CA ASP A 62 13.67 -5.43 29.33
C ASP A 62 13.29 -5.13 30.79
N GLY A 63 12.33 -4.22 31.01
CA GLY A 63 11.87 -3.78 32.33
C GLY A 63 12.72 -2.68 32.95
N SER A 64 13.85 -2.33 32.32
CA SER A 64 14.67 -1.22 32.78
C SER A 64 14.03 0.12 32.41
N TYR A 65 14.20 1.11 33.28
CA TYR A 65 13.84 2.48 32.99
C TYR A 65 14.90 3.47 33.47
N THR A 66 14.98 4.63 32.83
CA THR A 66 15.83 5.73 33.27
C THR A 66 15.30 7.08 32.79
N PHE A 67 15.31 8.07 33.68
CA PHE A 67 15.02 9.46 33.32
C PHE A 67 16.27 10.24 32.89
N SER A 68 17.47 9.71 33.11
CA SER A 68 18.72 10.47 32.86
C SER A 68 18.90 10.87 31.39
N THR A 69 18.52 10.00 30.44
CA THR A 69 18.60 10.34 29.01
C THR A 69 17.52 11.36 28.63
N LEU A 70 16.33 11.24 29.23
CA LEU A 70 15.23 12.21 29.07
C LEU A 70 15.66 13.59 29.55
N ASP A 71 16.18 13.70 30.78
CA ASP A 71 16.68 14.95 31.34
C ASP A 71 17.80 15.56 30.51
N SER A 72 18.66 14.73 29.92
CA SER A 72 19.74 15.20 29.05
C SER A 72 19.21 15.79 27.74
N VAL A 73 18.14 15.21 27.18
CA VAL A 73 17.48 15.70 25.96
C VAL A 73 16.71 16.98 26.23
N ILE A 74 15.93 17.03 27.32
CA ILE A 74 15.22 18.23 27.78
C ILE A 74 16.23 19.37 28.02
N PHE A 75 17.28 19.11 28.79
CA PHE A 75 18.32 20.10 29.03
C PHE A 75 19.00 20.59 27.75
N ALA A 76 19.28 19.68 26.81
CA ALA A 76 19.86 20.06 25.52
C ALA A 76 18.92 20.96 24.70
N ARG A 77 17.62 20.65 24.65
CA ARG A 77 16.60 21.50 24.01
C ARG A 77 16.51 22.87 24.67
N ASP A 78 16.33 22.91 25.99
CA ASP A 78 16.10 24.15 26.73
C ASP A 78 17.32 25.08 26.65
N SER A 79 18.53 24.51 26.77
CA SER A 79 19.77 25.28 26.66
C SER A 79 20.02 25.86 25.26
N ARG A 80 19.36 25.31 24.24
CA ARG A 80 19.36 25.83 22.87
C ARG A 80 18.20 26.80 22.59
N GLY A 81 17.19 26.83 23.46
CA GLY A 81 15.96 27.60 23.26
C GLY A 81 15.08 27.05 22.13
N TYR A 82 15.09 25.73 21.93
CA TYR A 82 14.28 25.07 20.90
C TYR A 82 12.89 24.72 21.45
N ASP A 83 12.14 25.73 21.89
CA ASP A 83 10.83 25.56 22.55
C ASP A 83 9.78 24.89 21.65
N SER A 84 9.99 24.86 20.33
CA SER A 84 9.12 24.19 19.36
C SER A 84 9.31 22.67 19.28
N LEU A 85 10.33 22.12 19.94
CA LEU A 85 10.62 20.68 19.95
C LEU A 85 10.10 20.06 21.26
N ARG A 86 8.93 19.44 21.22
CA ARG A 86 8.34 18.74 22.37
C ARG A 86 9.04 17.41 22.62
N VAL A 87 9.27 17.09 23.90
CA VAL A 87 9.92 15.86 24.35
C VAL A 87 8.91 15.03 25.13
N HIS A 88 8.51 13.91 24.52
CA HIS A 88 7.58 12.94 25.05
C HIS A 88 8.32 11.74 25.64
N ALA A 89 7.94 11.35 26.85
CA ALA A 89 8.45 10.14 27.47
C ALA A 89 7.69 8.91 26.94
N TRP A 90 8.38 8.07 26.16
CA TRP A 90 7.84 6.83 25.61
C TRP A 90 8.04 5.66 26.58
N VAL A 91 6.93 5.05 26.99
CA VAL A 91 6.87 3.99 28.01
C VAL A 91 6.23 2.73 27.45
N ILE A 92 6.96 1.60 27.50
CA ILE A 92 6.41 0.27 27.26
C ILE A 92 5.61 -0.17 28.50
N CYS A 93 4.28 -0.22 28.36
CA CYS A 93 3.33 -0.52 29.43
C CYS A 93 3.31 -2.02 29.76
N PHE A 94 2.64 -2.85 28.95
CA PHE A 94 2.29 -4.23 29.32
C PHE A 94 3.16 -5.32 28.68
N HIS A 95 4.37 -4.97 28.25
CA HIS A 95 5.39 -5.93 27.85
C HIS A 95 6.69 -5.68 28.62
N ASP A 96 6.98 -6.52 29.61
CA ASP A 96 8.09 -6.35 30.54
C ASP A 96 8.71 -7.71 30.90
N ASN A 97 9.91 -7.97 30.38
CA ASN A 97 10.65 -9.20 30.58
C ASN A 97 11.06 -9.42 32.05
N SER A 98 11.18 -8.35 32.86
CA SER A 98 11.41 -8.50 34.30
C SER A 98 10.17 -9.04 35.04
N TRP A 99 9.02 -9.02 34.39
CA TRP A 99 7.74 -9.60 34.83
C TRP A 99 7.30 -10.81 33.99
N GLY A 100 8.17 -11.35 33.14
CA GLY A 100 7.90 -12.56 32.35
C GLY A 100 7.36 -12.31 30.94
N GLY A 101 7.47 -11.09 30.40
CA GLY A 101 7.05 -10.74 29.05
C GLY A 101 5.72 -9.99 29.07
N TRP A 102 4.70 -10.47 28.35
CA TRP A 102 3.39 -9.83 28.36
C TRP A 102 2.77 -9.93 29.76
N VAL A 103 2.48 -8.77 30.35
CA VAL A 103 1.86 -8.66 31.67
C VAL A 103 0.38 -8.37 31.46
N ASP A 104 -0.49 -9.12 32.15
CA ASP A 104 -1.94 -8.90 32.08
C ASP A 104 -2.28 -7.45 32.49
N PRO A 105 -2.95 -6.66 31.63
CA PRO A 105 -3.44 -5.32 31.94
C PRO A 105 -4.34 -5.20 33.18
N GLU A 106 -4.92 -6.31 33.66
CA GLU A 106 -5.67 -6.36 34.93
C GLU A 106 -4.78 -6.49 36.17
N ASN A 107 -3.48 -6.77 36.00
CA ASN A 107 -2.55 -6.96 37.11
C ASN A 107 -2.38 -5.68 37.93
N THR A 108 -3.09 -5.60 39.05
CA THR A 108 -3.12 -4.41 39.91
C THR A 108 -1.74 -4.04 40.47
N SER A 109 -0.92 -5.02 40.83
CA SER A 109 0.43 -4.76 41.35
C SER A 109 1.32 -4.11 40.29
N TYR A 110 1.22 -4.58 39.05
CA TYR A 110 2.01 -4.02 37.95
C TYR A 110 1.50 -2.66 37.50
N ARG A 111 0.16 -2.45 37.45
CA ARG A 111 -0.42 -1.11 37.23
C ARG A 111 0.04 -0.11 38.29
N ASN A 112 0.03 -0.50 39.57
CA ASN A 112 0.52 0.34 40.67
C ASN A 112 2.02 0.66 40.53
N TYR A 113 2.82 -0.28 40.05
CA TYR A 113 4.21 -0.04 39.72
C TYR A 113 4.34 1.01 38.60
N LEU A 114 3.67 0.85 37.46
CA LEU A 114 3.71 1.82 36.37
C LEU A 114 3.25 3.21 36.84
N LEU A 115 2.08 3.32 37.48
CA LEU A 115 1.52 4.60 37.90
C LEU A 115 2.34 5.27 39.01
N GLY A 116 2.70 4.51 40.05
CA GLY A 116 3.36 5.06 41.24
C GLY A 116 4.87 5.24 41.10
N THR A 117 5.54 4.35 40.37
CA THR A 117 7.02 4.33 40.27
C THR A 117 7.53 4.99 39.00
N ILE A 118 6.75 4.98 37.92
CA ILE A 118 7.18 5.52 36.63
C ILE A 118 6.42 6.80 36.30
N PHE A 119 5.11 6.75 36.07
CA PHE A 119 4.34 7.91 35.61
C PHE A 119 4.28 9.05 36.63
N SER A 120 4.01 8.76 37.90
CA SER A 120 3.90 9.80 38.92
C SER A 120 5.19 10.62 39.10
N PRO A 121 6.39 10.02 39.29
CA PRO A 121 7.64 10.77 39.32
C PRO A 121 7.95 11.46 37.99
N LEU A 122 7.78 10.74 36.87
CA LEU A 122 7.99 11.28 35.52
C LEU A 122 7.23 12.60 35.31
N ILE A 123 5.93 12.63 35.61
CA ILE A 123 5.07 13.80 35.39
C ILE A 123 5.37 14.94 36.38
N ARG A 124 5.67 14.61 37.64
CA ARG A 124 5.84 15.62 38.71
C ARG A 124 7.22 16.24 38.76
N GLU A 125 8.24 15.49 38.37
CA GLU A 125 9.64 15.84 38.65
C GLU A 125 10.43 16.19 37.38
N HIS A 126 9.89 15.91 36.19
CA HIS A 126 10.55 16.15 34.91
C HIS A 126 9.73 17.09 34.03
N ASP A 127 10.42 17.91 33.25
CA ASP A 127 9.85 18.95 32.39
C ASP A 127 9.54 18.41 30.98
N ILE A 128 8.70 17.38 30.95
CA ILE A 128 8.21 16.74 29.74
C ILE A 128 7.03 17.51 29.15
N ASP A 129 6.89 17.45 27.83
CA ASP A 129 5.72 17.97 27.10
C ASP A 129 4.65 16.89 26.89
N GLY A 130 5.01 15.62 27.08
CA GLY A 130 4.06 14.54 26.91
C GLY A 130 4.55 13.17 27.35
N VAL A 131 3.61 12.23 27.30
CA VAL A 131 3.78 10.83 27.65
C VAL A 131 3.15 9.99 26.54
N ASN A 132 3.93 9.07 25.97
CA ASN A 132 3.45 8.15 24.95
C ASN A 132 3.40 6.71 25.48
N LEU A 133 2.19 6.16 25.58
CA LEU A 133 1.92 4.79 26.01
C LEU A 133 2.12 3.84 24.82
N ASP A 134 3.04 2.88 24.95
CA ASP A 134 3.24 1.83 23.95
C ASP A 134 3.13 0.46 24.62
N CYS A 135 2.85 -0.58 23.83
CA CYS A 135 2.43 -1.89 24.31
C CYS A 135 1.30 -1.77 25.35
N ILE A 136 0.43 -0.77 25.16
CA ILE A 136 -0.80 -0.52 25.93
C ILE A 136 -1.90 -1.45 25.37
N ARG A 137 -1.65 -2.75 25.46
CA ARG A 137 -2.48 -3.80 24.85
C ARG A 137 -2.23 -5.19 25.44
N TYR A 138 -3.16 -6.10 25.14
CA TYR A 138 -2.92 -7.54 25.18
C TYR A 138 -2.05 -8.01 23.99
N PRO A 139 -1.41 -9.19 24.07
CA PRO A 139 -0.64 -9.77 22.96
C PRO A 139 -1.47 -10.32 21.78
N GLY A 140 -2.79 -10.16 21.78
CA GLY A 140 -3.72 -10.90 20.90
C GLY A 140 -4.73 -11.77 21.66
N THR A 141 -4.84 -11.56 22.98
CA THR A 141 -5.64 -12.38 23.89
C THR A 141 -6.66 -11.55 24.67
N ALA A 142 -7.06 -10.39 24.16
CA ALA A 142 -8.06 -9.56 24.83
C ALA A 142 -9.46 -10.20 24.79
N TYR A 143 -9.79 -10.91 23.70
CA TYR A 143 -11.11 -11.50 23.46
C TYR A 143 -12.27 -10.50 23.65
N GLY A 144 -12.03 -9.23 23.29
CA GLY A 144 -12.97 -8.13 23.43
C GLY A 144 -13.00 -7.46 24.82
N ASN A 145 -12.12 -7.86 25.75
CA ASN A 145 -11.99 -7.18 27.03
C ASN A 145 -11.16 -5.88 26.89
N THR A 146 -11.85 -4.77 26.65
CA THR A 146 -11.23 -3.44 26.41
C THR A 146 -11.05 -2.64 27.70
N ALA A 147 -11.90 -2.87 28.71
CA ALA A 147 -11.95 -2.08 29.94
C ALA A 147 -10.59 -1.95 30.68
N PRO A 148 -9.72 -2.97 30.75
CA PRO A 148 -8.43 -2.84 31.40
C PRO A 148 -7.48 -1.86 30.72
N ILE A 149 -7.52 -1.76 29.39
CA ILE A 149 -6.71 -0.84 28.59
C ILE A 149 -7.26 0.59 28.72
N THR A 150 -8.56 0.77 28.52
CA THR A 150 -9.24 2.07 28.64
C THR A 150 -9.04 2.68 30.03
N SER A 151 -9.29 1.91 31.08
CA SER A 151 -9.12 2.38 32.47
C SER A 151 -7.66 2.68 32.83
N PHE A 152 -6.69 2.12 32.10
CA PHE A 152 -5.29 2.48 32.32
C PHE A 152 -4.96 3.83 31.67
N CYS A 153 -5.49 4.11 30.48
CA CYS A 153 -5.38 5.43 29.85
C CYS A 153 -5.97 6.51 30.78
N GLN A 154 -7.18 6.27 31.29
CA GLN A 154 -7.82 7.13 32.29
C GLN A 154 -6.94 7.35 33.53
N ALA A 155 -6.33 6.30 34.08
CA ALA A 155 -5.51 6.43 35.28
C ALA A 155 -4.23 7.28 35.05
N VAL A 156 -3.67 7.25 33.83
CA VAL A 156 -2.53 8.10 33.46
C VAL A 156 -2.99 9.55 33.30
N ASP A 157 -4.11 9.80 32.62
CA ASP A 157 -4.73 11.13 32.51
C ASP A 157 -5.04 11.74 33.90
N GLU A 158 -5.66 10.96 34.79
CA GLU A 158 -5.90 11.38 36.18
C GLU A 158 -4.60 11.66 36.94
N THR A 159 -3.51 10.96 36.62
CA THR A 159 -2.18 11.22 37.20
C THR A 159 -1.63 12.57 36.73
N ILE A 160 -1.82 12.93 35.46
CA ILE A 160 -1.47 14.22 34.86
C ILE A 160 -2.31 15.33 35.52
N ALA A 161 -3.63 15.14 35.60
CA ALA A 161 -4.54 16.08 36.25
C ALA A 161 -4.21 16.30 37.73
N ALA A 162 -3.89 15.24 38.46
CA ALA A 162 -3.47 15.31 39.86
C ALA A 162 -2.09 15.98 40.07
N ALA A 163 -1.30 16.15 39.02
CA ALA A 163 -0.08 16.96 39.03
C ALA A 163 -0.35 18.43 38.65
N GLY A 164 -1.57 18.77 38.25
CA GLY A 164 -1.95 20.11 37.78
C GLY A 164 -1.50 20.40 36.34
N LYS A 165 -1.21 19.36 35.54
CA LYS A 165 -0.56 19.48 34.24
C LYS A 165 -1.46 19.14 33.03
N SER A 166 -2.79 19.12 33.20
CA SER A 166 -3.73 18.73 32.13
C SER A 166 -3.67 19.57 30.86
N ASN A 167 -3.13 20.80 30.91
CA ASN A 167 -2.95 21.65 29.73
C ASN A 167 -1.47 21.77 29.32
N GLU A 168 -0.58 21.01 29.96
CA GLU A 168 0.88 21.09 29.79
C GLU A 168 1.46 19.78 29.25
N VAL A 169 0.89 18.63 29.63
CA VAL A 169 1.40 17.30 29.27
C VAL A 169 0.39 16.61 28.38
N ILE A 170 0.83 16.31 27.16
CA ILE A 170 0.07 15.55 26.15
C ILE A 170 0.10 14.06 26.51
N LEU A 171 -1.05 13.41 26.57
CA LEU A 171 -1.17 11.96 26.70
C LEU A 171 -1.47 11.32 25.35
N SER A 172 -0.53 10.51 24.87
CA SER A 172 -0.68 9.82 23.59
C SER A 172 -0.51 8.30 23.74
N ALA A 173 -1.08 7.53 22.80
CA ALA A 173 -0.99 6.08 22.82
C ALA A 173 -0.68 5.48 21.44
N ALA A 174 0.36 4.64 21.37
CA ALA A 174 0.64 3.80 20.21
C ALA A 174 -0.36 2.64 20.14
N VAL A 175 -1.10 2.58 19.04
CA VAL A 175 -2.15 1.60 18.81
C VAL A 175 -1.84 0.75 17.58
N MET A 176 -2.30 -0.49 17.59
CA MET A 176 -2.13 -1.41 16.48
C MET A 176 -3.00 -0.98 15.27
N PRO A 177 -2.65 -1.26 14.01
CA PRO A 177 -3.36 -0.73 12.84
C PRO A 177 -4.51 -1.60 12.29
N GLU A 178 -4.91 -2.69 12.96
CA GLU A 178 -5.84 -3.72 12.47
C GLU A 178 -7.33 -3.35 12.57
N MET A 179 -7.63 -2.03 12.66
CA MET A 179 -8.99 -1.46 12.56
C MET A 179 -10.00 -2.19 13.47
N SER A 180 -11.06 -2.76 12.91
CA SER A 180 -12.15 -3.43 13.66
C SER A 180 -11.70 -4.64 14.48
N SER A 181 -10.49 -5.16 14.25
CA SER A 181 -9.95 -6.28 15.03
C SER A 181 -9.35 -5.84 16.37
N ASN A 182 -9.01 -4.55 16.55
CA ASN A 182 -8.19 -4.09 17.67
C ASN A 182 -8.84 -4.31 19.04
N ALA A 183 -10.10 -3.97 19.19
CA ALA A 183 -10.83 -4.17 20.45
C ALA A 183 -10.82 -5.66 20.85
N TYR A 184 -11.04 -6.55 19.88
CA TYR A 184 -11.08 -7.99 20.14
C TYR A 184 -9.69 -8.59 20.40
N GLN A 185 -8.68 -8.24 19.61
CA GLN A 185 -7.35 -8.84 19.69
C GLN A 185 -6.52 -8.24 20.84
N TYR A 186 -6.52 -6.92 20.93
CA TYR A 186 -5.55 -6.15 21.70
C TYR A 186 -6.18 -5.42 22.89
N GLY A 187 -7.51 -5.39 22.98
CA GLY A 187 -8.24 -4.63 23.99
C GLY A 187 -8.17 -3.12 23.74
N GLN A 188 -7.67 -2.72 22.57
CA GLN A 188 -7.57 -1.32 22.16
C GLN A 188 -8.86 -0.94 21.45
N ASP A 189 -9.78 -0.32 22.18
CA ASP A 189 -10.94 0.32 21.60
C ASP A 189 -10.62 1.81 21.37
N TYR A 190 -10.62 2.24 20.11
CA TYR A 190 -10.15 3.57 19.76
C TYR A 190 -11.05 4.67 20.33
N GLY A 191 -12.36 4.48 20.29
CA GLY A 191 -13.33 5.46 20.81
C GLY A 191 -13.22 5.60 22.32
N ASP A 192 -13.19 4.47 23.04
CA ASP A 192 -13.04 4.45 24.50
C ASP A 192 -11.69 5.02 24.96
N MET A 193 -10.58 4.66 24.29
CA MET A 193 -9.26 5.19 24.62
C MET A 193 -9.16 6.69 24.33
N GLY A 194 -9.76 7.15 23.22
CA GLY A 194 -9.78 8.55 22.81
C GLY A 194 -10.58 9.50 23.73
N GLN A 195 -11.28 8.98 24.74
CA GLN A 195 -11.87 9.81 25.79
C GLN A 195 -10.83 10.33 26.79
N TYR A 196 -9.65 9.69 26.87
CA TYR A 196 -8.62 9.99 27.85
C TYR A 196 -7.27 10.36 27.23
N CYS A 197 -7.05 10.04 25.94
CA CYS A 197 -5.84 10.42 25.22
C CYS A 197 -6.09 11.70 24.41
N ASP A 198 -5.06 12.54 24.30
CA ASP A 198 -5.02 13.67 23.36
C ASP A 198 -4.70 13.21 21.93
N ALA A 199 -3.98 12.09 21.78
CA ALA A 199 -3.66 11.53 20.46
C ALA A 199 -3.53 9.99 20.45
N LEU A 200 -4.03 9.37 19.39
CA LEU A 200 -3.75 7.97 19.04
C LEU A 200 -2.78 7.89 17.86
N LEU A 201 -1.79 7.00 18.00
CA LEU A 201 -0.68 6.84 17.06
C LEU A 201 -0.72 5.44 16.44
N PRO A 202 -1.52 5.22 15.37
CA PRO A 202 -1.57 3.92 14.72
C PRO A 202 -0.23 3.56 14.08
N MET A 203 0.29 2.38 14.43
CA MET A 203 1.53 1.80 13.93
C MET A 203 1.37 1.20 12.54
N SER A 204 1.03 2.05 11.56
CA SER A 204 0.77 1.67 10.16
C SER A 204 2.07 1.47 9.38
N TYR A 205 2.77 0.37 9.67
CA TYR A 205 4.09 0.05 9.12
C TYR A 205 4.01 -0.72 7.80
N THR A 206 4.11 -0.01 6.68
CA THR A 206 3.90 -0.58 5.33
C THR A 206 4.83 -1.75 4.99
N HIS A 207 6.12 -1.72 5.36
CA HIS A 207 7.03 -2.84 5.08
C HIS A 207 6.68 -4.06 5.93
N ASN A 208 6.56 -3.90 7.25
CA ASN A 208 6.27 -5.02 8.14
C ASN A 208 4.88 -5.64 7.91
N TYR A 209 3.90 -4.85 7.47
CA TYR A 209 2.56 -5.33 7.13
C TYR A 209 2.41 -5.70 5.65
N TYR A 210 3.47 -5.59 4.84
CA TYR A 210 3.44 -5.79 3.38
C TYR A 210 2.26 -5.06 2.72
N SER A 211 2.02 -3.83 3.18
CA SER A 211 0.82 -3.04 2.89
C SER A 211 1.16 -1.75 2.15
N SER A 212 0.17 -1.17 1.47
CA SER A 212 0.38 0.04 0.65
C SER A 212 0.19 1.34 1.45
N PRO A 213 0.70 2.48 0.97
CA PRO A 213 0.38 3.80 1.53
C PRO A 213 -1.12 4.07 1.70
N ARG A 214 -1.98 3.52 0.82
CA ARG A 214 -3.44 3.65 0.95
C ARG A 214 -3.98 2.95 2.19
N TRP A 215 -3.40 1.82 2.57
CA TRP A 215 -3.79 1.12 3.79
C TRP A 215 -3.56 1.98 5.03
N VAL A 216 -2.49 2.80 5.04
CA VAL A 216 -2.24 3.80 6.09
C VAL A 216 -3.41 4.79 6.20
N GLY A 217 -3.87 5.34 5.07
CA GLY A 217 -5.05 6.20 5.04
C GLY A 217 -6.34 5.50 5.52
N SER A 218 -6.55 4.24 5.13
CA SER A 218 -7.71 3.46 5.61
C SER A 218 -7.68 3.26 7.13
N THR A 219 -6.50 2.97 7.70
CA THR A 219 -6.34 2.86 9.15
C THR A 219 -6.66 4.19 9.84
N VAL A 220 -6.15 5.30 9.33
CA VAL A 220 -6.44 6.64 9.88
C VAL A 220 -7.93 6.96 9.79
N SER A 221 -8.56 6.79 8.62
CA SER A 221 -9.99 7.06 8.43
C SER A 221 -10.84 6.25 9.39
N TYR A 222 -10.52 4.97 9.57
CA TYR A 222 -11.22 4.11 10.53
C TYR A 222 -11.15 4.71 11.94
N ILE A 223 -9.96 5.03 12.44
CA ILE A 223 -9.77 5.55 13.79
C ILE A 223 -10.45 6.91 13.97
N VAL A 224 -10.31 7.82 13.00
CA VAL A 224 -10.98 9.14 13.03
C VAL A 224 -12.51 8.98 13.14
N ASN A 225 -13.10 8.00 12.44
CA ASN A 225 -14.53 7.75 12.52
C ASN A 225 -14.96 7.23 13.90
N GLU A 226 -14.19 6.32 14.49
CA GLU A 226 -14.46 5.79 15.84
C GLU A 226 -14.33 6.89 16.92
N LEU A 227 -13.38 7.82 16.75
CA LEU A 227 -13.24 8.98 17.64
C LEU A 227 -14.41 9.97 17.47
N SER A 228 -14.89 10.15 16.24
CA SER A 228 -16.00 11.07 15.93
C SER A 228 -17.37 10.56 16.42
N SER A 229 -17.54 9.24 16.58
CA SER A 229 -18.80 8.65 17.06
C SER A 229 -19.10 8.92 18.54
N GLU A 230 -18.08 9.29 19.33
CA GLU A 230 -18.22 9.45 20.79
C GLU A 230 -18.64 10.87 21.23
N GLY A 231 -18.70 11.84 20.31
CA GLY A 231 -19.10 13.23 20.61
C GLY A 231 -18.06 13.98 21.47
N ASP A 232 -17.70 15.20 21.05
CA ASP A 232 -16.76 16.10 21.74
C ASP A 232 -15.35 15.54 22.08
N SER A 233 -14.94 14.35 21.60
CA SER A 233 -13.56 13.86 21.77
C SER A 233 -12.58 14.81 21.06
N ILE A 234 -11.62 15.33 21.84
CA ILE A 234 -10.51 16.16 21.35
C ILE A 234 -9.33 15.32 20.85
N CYS A 235 -9.44 13.99 20.92
CA CYS A 235 -8.35 13.09 20.56
C CYS A 235 -8.07 13.17 19.07
N GLU A 236 -6.80 13.41 18.74
CA GLU A 236 -6.32 13.44 17.37
C GLU A 236 -5.73 12.11 16.93
N VAL A 237 -5.47 11.96 15.64
CA VAL A 237 -4.70 10.84 15.08
C VAL A 237 -3.38 11.36 14.55
N TRP A 238 -2.27 10.90 15.14
CA TRP A 238 -0.92 11.19 14.66
C TRP A 238 -0.25 9.91 14.18
N VAL A 239 -0.36 9.62 12.88
CA VAL A 239 0.05 8.31 12.33
C VAL A 239 1.53 8.00 12.59
N ALA A 240 1.83 6.76 12.98
CA ALA A 240 3.19 6.26 13.12
C ALA A 240 3.60 5.52 11.83
N LEU A 241 4.61 6.04 11.14
CA LEU A 241 5.10 5.52 9.86
C LEU A 241 6.46 4.86 10.04
N GLN A 242 6.65 3.71 9.41
CA GLN A 242 7.90 2.98 9.48
C GLN A 242 8.97 3.69 8.63
N SER A 243 9.94 4.34 9.26
CA SER A 243 11.12 4.88 8.56
C SER A 243 12.14 3.80 8.25
N LYS A 244 12.16 2.71 9.03
CA LYS A 244 13.08 1.58 8.89
C LYS A 244 12.43 0.29 9.38
N ASP A 245 12.56 -0.77 8.59
CA ASP A 245 12.00 -2.08 8.91
C ASP A 245 12.82 -2.86 9.96
N ASP A 246 12.30 -4.02 10.38
CA ASP A 246 12.95 -4.89 11.37
C ASP A 246 14.25 -5.53 10.83
N TYR A 247 14.47 -5.50 9.52
CA TYR A 247 15.69 -5.96 8.85
C TYR A 247 16.73 -4.82 8.68
N GLY A 248 16.38 -3.59 9.06
CA GLY A 248 17.23 -2.42 8.95
C GLY A 248 17.18 -1.72 7.58
N VAL A 249 16.23 -2.06 6.72
CA VAL A 249 15.99 -1.42 5.43
C VAL A 249 15.15 -0.16 5.64
N PHE A 250 15.60 0.97 5.10
CA PHE A 250 14.87 2.23 5.19
C PHE A 250 13.70 2.27 4.21
N ALA A 251 12.56 2.78 4.66
CA ALA A 251 11.46 3.09 3.77
C ALA A 251 11.85 4.22 2.81
N SER A 252 11.44 4.10 1.54
CA SER A 252 11.77 5.10 0.52
C SER A 252 11.07 6.44 0.81
N ALA A 253 11.68 7.54 0.39
CA ALA A 253 11.07 8.86 0.53
C ALA A 253 9.71 8.96 -0.18
N THR A 254 9.59 8.34 -1.37
CA THR A 254 8.33 8.27 -2.14
C THR A 254 7.23 7.53 -1.37
N GLU A 255 7.56 6.39 -0.75
CA GLU A 255 6.59 5.62 0.01
C GLU A 255 6.14 6.34 1.29
N LEU A 256 7.09 6.96 2.01
CA LEU A 256 6.79 7.75 3.20
C LEU A 256 5.94 8.97 2.85
N GLN A 257 6.29 9.70 1.79
CA GLN A 257 5.48 10.81 1.31
C GLN A 257 4.05 10.36 0.96
N ALA A 258 3.90 9.29 0.18
CA ALA A 258 2.59 8.76 -0.18
C ALA A 258 1.79 8.32 1.07
N SER A 259 2.45 7.80 2.09
CA SER A 259 1.81 7.38 3.34
C SER A 259 1.36 8.59 4.17
N ILE A 260 2.18 9.65 4.23
CA ILE A 260 1.83 10.93 4.87
C ILE A 260 0.61 11.54 4.18
N GLU A 261 0.64 11.69 2.86
CA GLU A 261 -0.47 12.26 2.09
C GLU A 261 -1.76 11.44 2.26
N SER A 262 -1.65 10.11 2.23
CA SER A 262 -2.79 9.23 2.44
C SER A 262 -3.35 9.34 3.87
N ALA A 263 -2.52 9.54 4.88
CA ALA A 263 -2.97 9.74 6.26
C ALA A 263 -3.63 11.10 6.46
N LEU A 264 -2.96 12.18 6.02
CA LEU A 264 -3.45 13.55 6.19
C LEU A 264 -4.78 13.77 5.46
N SER A 265 -4.93 13.22 4.24
CA SER A 265 -6.19 13.27 3.48
C SER A 265 -7.35 12.52 4.14
N MET A 266 -7.04 11.61 5.08
CA MET A 266 -8.03 10.81 5.81
C MET A 266 -8.26 11.30 7.24
N GLY A 267 -7.74 12.49 7.59
CA GLY A 267 -8.03 13.17 8.84
C GLY A 267 -6.93 13.08 9.90
N ALA A 268 -5.75 12.52 9.59
CA ALA A 268 -4.61 12.61 10.49
C ALA A 268 -4.22 14.09 10.70
N LYS A 269 -3.87 14.42 11.94
CA LYS A 269 -3.39 15.75 12.34
C LYS A 269 -1.87 15.82 12.48
N GLY A 270 -1.19 14.69 12.35
CA GLY A 270 0.26 14.60 12.37
C GLY A 270 0.75 13.27 11.82
N PHE A 271 2.06 13.20 11.59
CA PHE A 271 2.77 11.97 11.21
C PHE A 271 4.09 11.87 11.97
N ASN A 272 4.52 10.65 12.27
CA ASN A 272 5.65 10.40 13.14
C ASN A 272 6.49 9.24 12.63
N TYR A 273 7.81 9.38 12.59
CA TYR A 273 8.72 8.36 12.09
C TYR A 273 9.11 7.36 13.17
N PHE A 274 8.83 6.08 12.93
CA PHE A 274 9.33 4.94 13.69
C PHE A 274 10.36 4.19 12.84
N VAL A 275 11.66 4.31 13.08
CA VAL A 275 12.35 4.85 14.25
C VAL A 275 13.69 5.49 13.86
N TYR A 276 14.20 6.42 14.68
CA TYR A 276 15.53 7.02 14.52
C TYR A 276 16.64 5.95 14.43
N PRO A 277 17.65 6.11 13.55
CA PRO A 277 17.95 7.27 12.69
C PRO A 277 17.00 7.43 11.49
N ILE A 278 16.93 8.65 10.97
CA ILE A 278 16.17 9.04 9.77
C ILE A 278 17.18 9.45 8.68
N THR A 279 16.91 9.12 7.41
CA THR A 279 17.82 9.47 6.32
C THR A 279 17.61 10.90 5.83
N GLY A 280 18.61 11.47 5.14
CA GLY A 280 18.48 12.82 4.56
C GLY A 280 17.32 12.94 3.56
N GLU A 281 17.02 11.88 2.81
CA GLU A 281 15.87 11.85 1.89
C GLU A 281 14.53 11.84 2.63
N GLN A 282 14.47 11.16 3.78
CA GLN A 282 13.27 11.15 4.63
C GLN A 282 13.06 12.51 5.31
N TYR A 283 14.13 13.17 5.78
CA TYR A 283 14.06 14.54 6.28
C TYR A 283 13.66 15.56 5.21
N ALA A 284 14.01 15.33 3.94
CA ALA A 284 13.56 16.21 2.85
C ALA A 284 12.03 16.20 2.73
N ILE A 285 11.37 15.07 3.01
CA ILE A 285 9.90 15.00 3.08
C ILE A 285 9.37 15.85 4.23
N THR A 286 9.99 15.78 5.42
CA THR A 286 9.62 16.61 6.57
C THR A 286 9.63 18.11 6.23
N ALA A 287 10.65 18.56 5.51
CA ALA A 287 10.78 19.96 5.08
C ALA A 287 9.65 20.42 4.15
N LEU A 288 9.08 19.53 3.31
CA LEU A 288 7.94 19.87 2.44
C LEU A 288 6.71 20.27 3.25
N TYR A 289 6.46 19.63 4.38
CA TYR A 289 5.30 19.88 5.23
C TYR A 289 5.50 21.05 6.20
N ASN A 290 6.75 21.40 6.49
CA ASN A 290 7.09 22.62 7.24
C ASN A 290 7.07 23.89 6.38
N ALA A 291 7.46 23.82 5.10
CA ALA A 291 7.58 25.00 4.22
C ALA A 291 6.25 25.61 3.74
N VAL A 292 5.11 24.97 4.06
CA VAL A 292 3.76 25.46 3.73
C VAL A 292 3.26 26.53 4.72
N PHE A 293 4.01 26.81 5.80
CA PHE A 293 3.53 27.60 6.93
C PHE A 293 4.52 28.66 7.44
N GLU A 294 5.05 29.50 6.56
CA GLU A 294 5.45 30.85 6.95
C GLU A 294 4.78 31.91 6.05
N PRO A 295 4.32 33.05 6.62
CA PRO A 295 3.73 34.13 5.82
C PRO A 295 4.86 34.84 5.06
N ASP A 296 4.90 34.67 3.74
CA ASP A 296 5.84 35.41 2.89
C ASP A 296 5.53 36.92 2.94
N THR A 297 6.34 37.64 3.70
CA THR A 297 6.43 39.10 3.64
C THR A 297 7.40 39.50 2.52
N SER A 298 6.94 39.52 1.28
CA SER A 298 7.65 40.25 0.22
C SER A 298 6.69 40.86 -0.80
N ASP A 299 6.32 42.11 -0.50
CA ASP A 299 5.79 43.06 -1.46
C ASP A 299 6.84 43.36 -2.54
N THR A 300 6.52 43.14 -3.81
CA THR A 300 6.91 44.06 -4.87
C THR A 300 5.97 43.99 -6.08
N THR A 301 5.31 45.12 -6.29
CA THR A 301 4.46 45.52 -7.42
C THR A 301 5.11 45.38 -8.81
N THR A 302 4.40 44.83 -9.80
CA THR A 302 3.96 45.52 -11.04
C THR A 302 3.14 44.58 -11.94
N PRO A 303 2.00 45.02 -12.53
CA PRO A 303 1.10 44.14 -13.30
C PRO A 303 1.37 44.20 -14.81
N PRO A 304 1.12 43.11 -15.56
CA PRO A 304 0.79 43.20 -16.97
C PRO A 304 -0.62 42.69 -17.29
N ASP A 305 -1.41 43.63 -17.80
CA ASP A 305 -2.33 43.56 -18.95
C ASP A 305 -3.55 42.61 -18.93
N ASP A 306 -4.71 43.23 -18.66
CA ASP A 306 -6.07 42.71 -18.75
C ASP A 306 -6.53 42.52 -20.22
N THR A 307 -6.55 41.30 -20.75
CA THR A 307 -7.46 40.97 -21.88
C THR A 307 -8.11 39.58 -21.85
N ILE A 308 -7.98 38.80 -20.78
CA ILE A 308 -8.66 37.50 -20.65
C ILE A 308 -9.25 37.40 -19.24
N PRO A 309 -10.54 37.09 -19.05
CA PRO A 309 -11.10 36.97 -17.71
C PRO A 309 -10.35 35.85 -16.97
N PRO A 310 -9.93 36.07 -15.71
CA PRO A 310 -9.24 35.03 -14.96
C PRO A 310 -10.17 33.82 -14.81
N PRO A 311 -9.63 32.59 -14.85
CA PRO A 311 -10.43 31.41 -14.57
C PRO A 311 -11.05 31.56 -13.17
N SER A 312 -12.32 31.19 -13.03
CA SER A 312 -12.87 30.89 -11.71
C SER A 312 -12.03 29.79 -11.07
N ASP A 313 -12.03 29.67 -9.75
CA ASP A 313 -11.32 28.64 -8.95
C ASP A 313 -11.71 27.17 -9.28
N SER A 314 -12.31 26.92 -10.44
CA SER A 314 -12.93 25.68 -10.89
C SER A 314 -12.66 25.35 -12.37
N SER A 315 -11.61 25.89 -13.01
CA SER A 315 -11.25 25.51 -14.39
C SER A 315 -9.74 25.52 -14.66
N LEU A 316 -9.31 24.66 -15.60
CA LEU A 316 -7.94 24.52 -16.07
C LEU A 316 -7.80 25.12 -17.47
N THR A 317 -6.64 25.70 -17.78
CA THR A 317 -6.27 26.00 -19.17
C THR A 317 -6.02 24.70 -19.95
N TYR A 318 -6.06 24.77 -21.29
CA TYR A 318 -5.74 23.63 -22.18
C TYR A 318 -4.43 22.92 -21.78
N GLU A 319 -3.32 23.65 -21.61
CA GLU A 319 -2.01 23.07 -21.28
C GLU A 319 -2.00 22.38 -19.91
N GLN A 320 -2.73 22.93 -18.94
CA GLN A 320 -2.84 22.36 -17.60
C GLN A 320 -3.68 21.08 -17.60
N ALA A 321 -4.80 21.09 -18.32
CA ALA A 321 -5.65 19.92 -18.48
C ALA A 321 -4.92 18.80 -19.24
N LEU A 322 -4.15 19.16 -20.28
CA LEU A 322 -3.31 18.23 -21.02
C LEU A 322 -2.25 17.60 -20.11
N THR A 323 -1.54 18.43 -19.33
CA THR A 323 -0.51 17.96 -18.38
C THR A 323 -1.09 17.01 -17.34
N VAL A 324 -2.28 17.31 -16.81
CA VAL A 324 -2.99 16.43 -15.88
C VAL A 324 -3.22 15.04 -16.49
N CYS A 325 -3.74 14.97 -17.72
CA CYS A 325 -4.01 13.70 -18.37
C CYS A 325 -2.74 12.92 -18.72
N VAL A 326 -1.68 13.62 -19.17
CA VAL A 326 -0.36 13.02 -19.41
C VAL A 326 0.19 12.42 -18.12
N ASN A 327 0.21 13.18 -17.04
CA ASN A 327 0.72 12.71 -15.75
C ASN A 327 -0.06 11.52 -15.21
N VAL A 328 -1.36 11.41 -15.47
CA VAL A 328 -2.17 10.25 -15.07
C VAL A 328 -1.81 9.02 -15.90
N ALA A 329 -1.61 9.18 -17.20
CA ALA A 329 -1.13 8.10 -18.06
C ALA A 329 0.27 7.63 -17.64
N ASP A 330 1.19 8.56 -17.42
CA ASP A 330 2.56 8.28 -16.97
C ASP A 330 2.56 7.65 -15.58
N PHE A 331 1.73 8.16 -14.67
CA PHE A 331 1.60 7.57 -13.35
C PHE A 331 1.10 6.13 -13.42
N ILE A 332 0.08 5.83 -14.22
CA ILE A 332 -0.42 4.46 -14.38
C ILE A 332 0.65 3.58 -15.05
N ASP A 333 1.40 4.12 -16.00
CA ASP A 333 2.49 3.42 -16.69
C ASP A 333 3.72 3.19 -15.81
N GLU A 334 4.06 4.09 -14.89
CA GLU A 334 5.26 4.04 -14.03
C GLU A 334 4.96 3.37 -12.67
N ASN A 335 3.80 3.66 -12.12
CA ASN A 335 3.39 3.25 -10.77
C ASN A 335 2.38 2.11 -10.79
N HIS A 336 1.92 1.74 -11.99
CA HIS A 336 1.31 0.44 -12.20
C HIS A 336 0.00 0.25 -11.39
N ARG A 337 -0.67 1.38 -11.09
CA ARG A 337 -1.92 1.48 -10.31
C ARG A 337 -2.66 2.76 -10.67
N ALA A 338 -3.94 2.82 -10.35
CA ALA A 338 -4.70 4.08 -10.44
C ALA A 338 -4.13 5.14 -9.48
N PRO A 339 -3.94 6.40 -9.92
CA PRO A 339 -3.63 7.50 -9.03
C PRO A 339 -4.82 7.77 -8.09
N ALA A 340 -4.55 8.23 -6.87
CA ALA A 340 -5.60 8.65 -5.94
C ALA A 340 -6.19 10.01 -6.32
N TYR A 341 -5.37 10.88 -6.91
CA TYR A 341 -5.68 12.23 -7.38
C TYR A 341 -4.64 12.62 -8.46
N ALA A 342 -4.91 13.67 -9.23
CA ALA A 342 -3.92 14.28 -10.12
C ALA A 342 -3.58 15.69 -9.62
N SER A 343 -2.30 16.04 -9.63
CA SER A 343 -1.87 17.39 -9.30
C SER A 343 -2.16 18.33 -10.46
N SER A 344 -2.71 19.52 -10.16
CA SER A 344 -2.93 20.60 -11.13
C SER A 344 -2.60 21.95 -10.50
N PRO A 345 -2.45 23.03 -11.29
CA PRO A 345 -2.19 24.36 -10.72
C PRO A 345 -3.32 24.95 -9.87
N ILE A 346 -4.53 24.37 -9.93
CA ILE A 346 -5.66 24.73 -9.06
C ILE A 346 -5.82 23.75 -7.87
N GLY A 347 -4.82 22.91 -7.62
CA GLY A 347 -4.80 21.92 -6.54
C GLY A 347 -4.94 20.48 -7.02
N ASN A 348 -4.97 19.55 -6.06
CA ASN A 348 -5.20 18.13 -6.33
C ASN A 348 -6.66 17.92 -6.75
N ILE A 349 -6.84 17.35 -7.93
CA ILE A 349 -8.16 17.06 -8.50
C ILE A 349 -8.44 15.56 -8.39
N THR A 350 -9.67 15.23 -8.02
CA THR A 350 -10.12 13.85 -7.83
C THR A 350 -10.21 13.10 -9.16
N MET A 351 -10.10 11.76 -9.14
CA MET A 351 -10.07 10.97 -10.38
C MET A 351 -11.35 11.05 -11.22
N ASP A 352 -12.47 11.38 -10.61
CA ASP A 352 -13.74 11.68 -11.29
C ASP A 352 -13.70 13.02 -12.06
N ASN A 353 -13.08 14.06 -11.50
CA ASN A 353 -12.77 15.30 -12.21
C ASN A 353 -11.77 15.06 -13.35
N VAL A 354 -10.72 14.28 -13.09
CA VAL A 354 -9.73 13.90 -14.10
C VAL A 354 -10.37 13.09 -15.22
N PHE A 355 -11.27 12.17 -14.90
CA PHE A 355 -12.03 11.41 -15.90
C PHE A 355 -12.82 12.33 -16.81
N TYR A 356 -13.52 13.32 -16.25
CA TYR A 356 -14.24 14.31 -17.03
C TYR A 356 -13.31 15.15 -17.92
N ILE A 357 -12.16 15.60 -17.37
CA ILE A 357 -11.16 16.36 -18.13
C ILE A 357 -10.59 15.53 -19.28
N CYS A 358 -10.14 14.29 -19.03
CA CYS A 358 -9.54 13.47 -20.06
C CYS A 358 -10.55 13.01 -21.12
N ALA A 359 -11.81 12.76 -20.73
CA ALA A 359 -12.89 12.52 -21.70
C ALA A 359 -13.15 13.77 -22.56
N SER A 360 -13.26 14.95 -21.95
CA SER A 360 -13.51 16.21 -22.67
C SER A 360 -12.37 16.56 -23.62
N LEU A 361 -11.11 16.46 -23.16
CA LEU A 361 -9.93 16.67 -24.00
C LEU A 361 -9.85 15.67 -25.14
N THR A 362 -10.11 14.39 -24.87
CA THR A 362 -10.10 13.35 -25.91
C THR A 362 -11.12 13.66 -27.00
N GLU A 363 -12.35 14.02 -26.64
CA GLU A 363 -13.40 14.41 -27.60
C GLU A 363 -12.96 15.64 -28.42
N ASP A 364 -12.54 16.70 -27.73
CA ASP A 364 -12.16 17.97 -28.37
C ASP A 364 -10.98 17.82 -29.33
N LEU A 365 -9.94 17.06 -28.93
CA LEU A 365 -8.77 16.77 -29.77
C LEU A 365 -9.17 15.97 -31.01
N CYS A 366 -10.02 14.94 -30.85
CA CYS A 366 -10.51 14.14 -31.98
C CYS A 366 -11.42 14.94 -32.93
N ALA A 367 -12.14 15.93 -32.42
CA ALA A 367 -12.99 16.82 -33.22
C ALA A 367 -12.23 17.99 -33.88
N GLY A 368 -10.96 18.23 -33.50
CA GLY A 368 -10.18 19.40 -33.94
C GLY A 368 -10.68 20.73 -33.32
N SER A 369 -11.20 20.68 -32.10
CA SER A 369 -11.73 21.84 -31.36
C SER A 369 -10.62 22.78 -30.84
N THR A 370 -10.99 24.01 -30.46
CA THR A 370 -10.06 25.07 -29.99
C THR A 370 -10.37 25.54 -28.57
N ALA A 371 -10.96 24.66 -27.74
CA ALA A 371 -11.31 24.97 -26.36
C ALA A 371 -10.07 25.42 -25.57
N THR A 372 -10.17 26.58 -24.92
CA THR A 372 -9.05 27.21 -24.21
C THR A 372 -9.02 26.85 -22.73
N TYR A 373 -10.17 26.41 -22.20
CA TYR A 373 -10.36 26.07 -20.79
C TYR A 373 -11.23 24.81 -20.65
N TYR A 374 -10.95 24.04 -19.60
CA TYR A 374 -11.66 22.84 -19.19
C TYR A 374 -12.13 23.02 -17.75
N SER A 375 -13.43 23.12 -17.54
CA SER A 375 -14.01 23.24 -16.20
C SER A 375 -13.85 21.94 -15.42
N LEU A 376 -13.59 22.08 -14.12
CA LEU A 376 -13.86 21.01 -13.18
C LEU A 376 -15.37 20.80 -13.11
N HIS A 377 -15.76 19.54 -13.12
CA HIS A 377 -17.13 19.12 -12.89
C HIS A 377 -17.03 18.15 -11.73
N PHE A 378 -17.73 18.41 -10.63
CA PHE A 378 -17.62 17.68 -9.37
C PHE A 378 -18.73 16.62 -9.25
N PRO A 379 -18.64 15.48 -9.96
CA PRO A 379 -19.61 14.42 -9.83
C PRO A 379 -19.55 13.83 -8.42
N ASN A 380 -20.70 13.48 -7.86
CA ASN A 380 -20.83 13.15 -6.43
C ASN A 380 -20.15 11.83 -5.99
N SER A 381 -19.52 11.07 -6.90
CA SER A 381 -18.83 9.81 -6.56
C SER A 381 -18.05 9.21 -7.74
N ILE A 382 -16.95 8.51 -7.43
CA ILE A 382 -16.41 7.46 -8.30
C ILE A 382 -17.35 6.23 -8.19
N PRO A 383 -17.77 5.63 -9.32
CA PRO A 383 -18.66 4.46 -9.31
C PRO A 383 -18.07 3.29 -8.53
N SER A 384 -18.87 2.69 -7.63
CA SER A 384 -18.48 1.57 -6.76
C SER A 384 -18.55 0.19 -7.44
N SER A 385 -18.99 0.11 -8.69
CA SER A 385 -19.31 -1.15 -9.36
C SER A 385 -18.12 -1.71 -10.16
N SER A 386 -17.83 -3.00 -9.99
CA SER A 386 -16.76 -3.75 -10.67
C SER A 386 -17.14 -4.34 -12.03
N TRP A 387 -18.32 -4.01 -12.57
CA TRP A 387 -18.85 -4.63 -13.79
C TRP A 387 -18.26 -4.01 -15.07
N GLY A 388 -17.45 -4.78 -15.79
CA GLY A 388 -17.03 -4.50 -17.17
C GLY A 388 -16.56 -5.77 -17.86
N GLU A 389 -16.75 -5.80 -19.18
CA GLU A 389 -16.68 -7.01 -20.01
C GLU A 389 -15.47 -7.00 -20.96
N VAL A 390 -14.64 -5.94 -20.92
CA VAL A 390 -13.66 -5.65 -21.98
C VAL A 390 -12.27 -5.36 -21.40
N TYR A 391 -11.30 -6.23 -21.71
CA TYR A 391 -9.88 -6.08 -21.37
C TYR A 391 -9.01 -6.35 -22.61
N ALA A 392 -7.87 -5.66 -22.71
CA ALA A 392 -6.82 -5.84 -23.72
C ALA A 392 -7.26 -5.62 -25.19
N GLN A 393 -8.29 -4.79 -25.45
CA GLN A 393 -8.81 -4.57 -26.81
C GLN A 393 -8.24 -3.34 -27.51
N LEU A 394 -7.81 -3.44 -28.76
CA LEU A 394 -7.49 -2.30 -29.63
C LEU A 394 -8.78 -1.57 -30.09
N CYS A 395 -9.07 -0.42 -29.50
CA CYS A 395 -10.26 0.38 -29.73
C CYS A 395 -10.04 1.48 -30.78
N THR A 396 -10.97 1.62 -31.73
CA THR A 396 -11.01 2.72 -32.73
C THR A 396 -12.14 3.71 -32.45
N THR A 397 -13.07 3.36 -31.56
CA THR A 397 -14.27 4.14 -31.22
C THR A 397 -14.09 5.06 -30.00
N TYR A 398 -12.85 5.30 -29.56
CA TYR A 398 -12.56 6.07 -28.34
C TYR A 398 -13.06 7.52 -28.37
N ALA A 399 -13.15 8.16 -29.54
CA ALA A 399 -13.73 9.50 -29.66
C ALA A 399 -15.22 9.50 -29.29
N ALA A 400 -15.98 8.50 -29.76
CA ALA A 400 -17.38 8.32 -29.37
C ALA A 400 -17.54 7.89 -27.91
N MET A 401 -16.60 7.10 -27.38
CA MET A 401 -16.55 6.77 -25.95
C MET A 401 -16.37 8.02 -25.09
N ALA A 402 -15.42 8.88 -25.46
CA ALA A 402 -15.12 10.13 -24.75
C ALA A 402 -16.33 11.08 -24.73
N GLN A 403 -16.99 11.27 -25.89
CA GLN A 403 -18.23 12.05 -25.99
C GLN A 403 -19.35 11.49 -25.09
N SER A 404 -19.55 10.17 -25.11
CA SER A 404 -20.55 9.50 -24.27
C SER A 404 -20.26 9.67 -22.78
N ALA A 405 -18.99 9.53 -22.38
CA ALA A 405 -18.53 9.73 -21.02
C ALA A 405 -18.76 11.17 -20.53
N ARG A 406 -18.37 12.16 -21.34
CA ARG A 406 -18.59 13.59 -21.06
C ARG A 406 -20.08 13.90 -20.89
N THR A 407 -20.90 13.46 -21.85
CA THR A 407 -22.37 13.68 -21.83
C THR A 407 -23.00 13.07 -20.59
N PHE A 408 -22.56 11.86 -20.19
CA PHE A 408 -23.07 11.20 -19.00
C PHE A 408 -22.77 12.00 -17.74
N VAL A 409 -21.52 12.45 -17.57
CA VAL A 409 -21.10 13.25 -16.42
C VAL A 409 -21.92 14.53 -16.33
N GLU A 410 -22.02 15.30 -17.42
CA GLU A 410 -22.78 16.56 -17.48
C GLU A 410 -24.29 16.38 -17.22
N THR A 411 -24.85 15.22 -17.56
CA THR A 411 -26.29 14.96 -17.41
C THR A 411 -26.65 14.44 -16.01
N ASN A 412 -25.75 13.68 -15.38
CA ASN A 412 -26.07 12.91 -14.18
C ASN A 412 -25.34 13.40 -12.92
N ASP A 413 -24.45 14.39 -13.04
CA ASP A 413 -23.56 14.84 -11.96
C ASP A 413 -22.84 13.66 -11.27
N ALA A 414 -22.45 12.66 -12.08
CA ALA A 414 -21.90 11.37 -11.67
C ALA A 414 -21.03 10.77 -12.78
N CYS A 415 -19.92 10.12 -12.42
CA CYS A 415 -19.15 9.34 -13.40
C CYS A 415 -19.87 8.05 -13.79
N PRO A 416 -19.80 7.62 -15.06
CA PRO A 416 -20.42 6.39 -15.50
C PRO A 416 -19.68 5.16 -14.93
N ASN A 417 -20.43 4.14 -14.50
CA ASN A 417 -19.87 2.84 -14.10
C ASN A 417 -19.04 2.19 -15.22
N TYR A 418 -19.44 2.42 -16.48
CA TYR A 418 -18.77 1.94 -17.68
C TYR A 418 -19.02 2.88 -18.86
N VAL A 419 -18.13 2.83 -19.85
CA VAL A 419 -18.31 3.45 -21.17
C VAL A 419 -18.42 2.34 -22.22
N THR A 420 -19.38 2.46 -23.15
CA THR A 420 -19.56 1.45 -24.20
C THR A 420 -18.60 1.70 -25.36
N SER A 421 -17.77 0.71 -25.65
CA SER A 421 -16.94 0.62 -26.86
C SER A 421 -17.57 -0.30 -27.89
N GLU A 422 -16.97 -0.41 -29.08
CA GLU A 422 -17.34 -1.41 -30.10
C GLU A 422 -17.21 -2.88 -29.63
N PHE A 423 -16.47 -3.15 -28.56
CA PHE A 423 -16.27 -4.48 -28.00
C PHE A 423 -17.12 -4.77 -26.75
N GLY A 424 -17.89 -3.79 -26.27
CA GLY A 424 -18.71 -3.90 -25.06
C GLY A 424 -18.35 -2.87 -24.00
N ARG A 425 -18.71 -3.16 -22.75
CA ARG A 425 -18.61 -2.23 -21.62
C ARG A 425 -17.19 -2.18 -21.04
N VAL A 426 -16.58 -1.00 -21.09
CA VAL A 426 -15.26 -0.69 -20.51
C VAL A 426 -15.46 -0.01 -19.17
N ARG A 427 -14.83 -0.47 -18.09
CA ARG A 427 -15.05 0.12 -16.75
C ARG A 427 -14.46 1.52 -16.66
N PHE A 428 -14.83 2.22 -15.60
CA PHE A 428 -14.36 3.57 -15.29
C PHE A 428 -12.83 3.72 -15.39
N TRP A 429 -12.05 2.89 -14.69
CA TRP A 429 -10.59 3.03 -14.63
C TRP A 429 -9.89 2.74 -15.97
N GLU A 430 -10.34 1.70 -16.69
CA GLU A 430 -9.84 1.41 -18.03
C GLU A 430 -10.21 2.50 -19.03
N SER A 431 -11.40 3.11 -18.87
CA SER A 431 -11.83 4.25 -19.68
C SER A 431 -11.00 5.49 -19.39
N LEU A 432 -10.74 5.80 -18.12
CA LEU A 432 -9.82 6.88 -17.71
C LEU A 432 -8.42 6.68 -18.30
N TYR A 433 -7.90 5.46 -18.21
CA TYR A 433 -6.56 5.14 -18.65
C TYR A 433 -6.40 5.15 -20.18
N VAL A 434 -7.44 4.74 -20.93
CA VAL A 434 -7.40 4.88 -22.40
C VAL A 434 -7.50 6.35 -22.82
N PHE A 435 -8.37 7.16 -22.19
CA PHE A 435 -8.48 8.60 -22.51
C PHE A 435 -7.19 9.36 -22.19
N SER A 436 -6.61 9.15 -21.01
CA SER A 436 -5.34 9.79 -20.62
C SER A 436 -4.20 9.47 -21.59
N ARG A 437 -4.06 8.20 -22.02
CA ARG A 437 -3.05 7.82 -23.02
C ARG A 437 -3.30 8.38 -24.41
N ILE A 438 -4.56 8.57 -24.82
CA ILE A 438 -4.88 9.25 -26.08
C ILE A 438 -4.44 10.72 -25.99
N VAL A 439 -4.75 11.42 -24.90
CA VAL A 439 -4.28 12.81 -24.70
C VAL A 439 -2.75 12.89 -24.71
N ARG A 440 -2.05 11.94 -24.05
CA ARG A 440 -0.58 11.85 -24.11
C ARG A 440 -0.07 11.64 -25.53
N TRP A 441 -0.69 10.76 -26.29
CA TRP A 441 -0.31 10.54 -27.70
C TRP A 441 -0.43 11.82 -28.53
N TYR A 442 -1.52 12.58 -28.37
CA TYR A 442 -1.70 13.87 -29.04
C TYR A 442 -0.63 14.89 -28.62
N HIS A 443 -0.26 14.93 -27.33
CA HIS A 443 0.82 15.78 -26.84
C HIS A 443 2.16 15.48 -27.54
N GLU A 444 2.48 14.20 -27.72
CA GLU A 444 3.74 13.75 -28.30
C GLU A 444 3.79 13.84 -29.83
N HIS A 445 2.65 13.62 -30.51
CA HIS A 445 2.61 13.41 -31.96
C HIS A 445 1.80 14.47 -32.73
N GLY A 446 1.00 15.30 -32.04
CA GLY A 446 0.19 16.36 -32.64
C GLY A 446 -0.99 15.86 -33.50
N SER A 447 -1.30 14.57 -33.47
CA SER A 447 -2.40 13.96 -34.22
C SER A 447 -2.96 12.73 -33.52
N ASP A 448 -4.17 12.34 -33.91
CA ASP A 448 -4.87 11.14 -33.45
C ASP A 448 -4.06 9.84 -33.66
N PRO A 449 -4.10 8.87 -32.72
CA PRO A 449 -3.45 7.58 -32.90
C PRO A 449 -4.16 6.65 -33.91
N GLY A 450 -5.42 6.92 -34.28
CA GLY A 450 -6.26 6.06 -35.11
C GLY A 450 -6.80 4.81 -34.39
N SER A 451 -6.07 4.29 -33.40
CA SER A 451 -6.49 3.19 -32.52
C SER A 451 -5.74 3.23 -31.18
N ALA A 452 -6.37 2.77 -30.09
CA ALA A 452 -5.77 2.73 -28.76
C ALA A 452 -6.17 1.46 -27.98
N TYR A 453 -5.21 0.77 -27.39
CA TYR A 453 -5.48 -0.42 -26.58
C TYR A 453 -6.16 -0.05 -25.25
N ILE A 454 -7.26 -0.72 -24.89
CA ILE A 454 -7.89 -0.69 -23.57
C ILE A 454 -7.09 -1.64 -22.67
N LYS A 455 -6.17 -1.08 -21.89
CA LYS A 455 -5.33 -1.83 -20.96
C LYS A 455 -6.00 -1.88 -19.58
N PRO A 456 -5.89 -3.01 -18.85
CA PRO A 456 -6.40 -3.11 -17.49
C PRO A 456 -5.64 -2.18 -16.53
N VAL A 457 -6.31 -1.73 -15.48
CA VAL A 457 -5.67 -1.03 -14.34
C VAL A 457 -5.75 -1.97 -13.11
N PRO A 458 -4.63 -2.36 -12.47
CA PRO A 458 -4.62 -3.35 -11.38
C PRO A 458 -5.53 -2.97 -10.19
N GLY A 459 -6.25 -3.96 -9.64
CA GLY A 459 -7.04 -3.82 -8.41
C GLY A 459 -8.49 -4.33 -8.40
N PHE A 460 -9.02 -4.86 -9.51
CA PHE A 460 -10.41 -5.36 -9.54
C PHE A 460 -10.58 -6.56 -10.49
N LEU A 461 -10.52 -7.78 -9.95
CA LEU A 461 -10.98 -9.03 -10.59
C LEU A 461 -12.01 -9.71 -9.64
N THR A 462 -13.13 -10.21 -10.17
CA THR A 462 -14.37 -10.51 -9.41
C THR A 462 -14.56 -11.97 -8.95
N ASP A 463 -14.81 -12.15 -7.65
CA ASP A 463 -15.70 -13.03 -6.84
C ASP A 463 -16.25 -14.42 -7.23
N SER A 464 -16.07 -14.97 -8.43
CA SER A 464 -16.56 -16.35 -8.73
C SER A 464 -15.48 -17.43 -8.85
N TYR A 465 -14.21 -17.03 -8.86
CA TYR A 465 -13.04 -17.91 -8.78
C TYR A 465 -11.95 -17.35 -7.85
N SER A 466 -12.34 -16.49 -6.89
CA SER A 466 -11.43 -15.71 -6.04
C SER A 466 -10.36 -16.55 -5.34
N ASP A 467 -10.71 -17.78 -4.96
CA ASP A 467 -9.73 -18.75 -4.48
C ASP A 467 -8.72 -18.99 -5.60
N TRP A 468 -9.10 -19.57 -6.73
CA TRP A 468 -8.23 -20.00 -7.83
C TRP A 468 -7.49 -18.91 -8.62
N THR A 469 -7.76 -17.63 -8.35
CA THR A 469 -7.08 -16.47 -8.95
C THR A 469 -6.33 -15.62 -7.93
N GLY A 470 -6.44 -15.94 -6.64
CA GLY A 470 -5.85 -15.20 -5.53
C GLY A 470 -4.44 -15.66 -5.17
N ASP A 471 -3.82 -14.90 -4.27
CA ASP A 471 -2.52 -15.21 -3.70
C ASP A 471 -2.59 -16.44 -2.78
N THR A 472 -1.52 -17.22 -2.79
CA THR A 472 -1.27 -18.31 -1.82
C THR A 472 0.17 -18.23 -1.34
N TRP A 473 0.53 -18.99 -0.31
CA TRP A 473 1.92 -19.12 0.09
C TRP A 473 2.81 -19.52 -1.11
N HIS A 474 3.86 -18.74 -1.35
CA HIS A 474 4.79 -18.84 -2.49
C HIS A 474 4.21 -18.63 -3.91
N CYS A 475 2.95 -18.22 -4.06
CA CYS A 475 2.32 -17.90 -5.34
C CYS A 475 1.63 -16.54 -5.25
N SER A 476 2.24 -15.50 -5.81
CA SER A 476 1.78 -14.12 -5.69
C SER A 476 1.34 -13.55 -7.05
N PRO A 477 0.25 -14.05 -7.67
CA PRO A 477 -0.26 -13.54 -8.94
C PRO A 477 -0.71 -12.07 -8.90
N SER A 478 -0.93 -11.49 -7.72
CA SER A 478 -1.18 -10.05 -7.56
C SER A 478 0.08 -9.19 -7.74
N ASN A 479 1.27 -9.81 -7.75
CA ASN A 479 2.53 -9.10 -7.95
C ASN A 479 2.57 -8.50 -9.35
N TYR A 480 2.83 -7.19 -9.42
CA TYR A 480 2.74 -6.44 -10.67
C TYR A 480 3.76 -6.89 -11.73
N ASP A 481 4.99 -7.25 -11.32
CA ASP A 481 5.98 -7.75 -12.27
C ASP A 481 5.49 -9.07 -12.90
N ILE A 482 4.89 -9.96 -12.09
CA ILE A 482 4.28 -11.21 -12.56
C ILE A 482 3.13 -10.92 -13.54
N GLN A 483 2.25 -9.96 -13.23
CA GLN A 483 1.17 -9.53 -14.14
C GLN A 483 1.70 -8.99 -15.46
N THR A 484 2.71 -8.12 -15.39
CA THR A 484 3.37 -7.55 -16.58
C THR A 484 4.00 -8.65 -17.41
N ARG A 485 4.77 -9.55 -16.80
CA ARG A 485 5.37 -10.69 -17.51
C ARG A 485 4.32 -11.59 -18.14
N ALA A 486 3.21 -11.88 -17.43
CA ALA A 486 2.14 -12.68 -17.99
C ALA A 486 1.49 -12.01 -19.20
N MET A 487 1.31 -10.69 -19.16
CA MET A 487 0.81 -9.90 -20.29
C MET A 487 1.79 -9.88 -21.47
N GLU A 488 3.08 -9.64 -21.23
CA GLU A 488 4.15 -9.69 -22.26
C GLU A 488 4.14 -11.04 -22.99
N ILE A 489 4.00 -12.14 -22.25
CA ILE A 489 3.94 -13.50 -22.79
C ILE A 489 2.76 -13.64 -23.75
N ILE A 490 1.56 -13.20 -23.34
CA ILE A 490 0.34 -13.32 -24.15
C ILE A 490 0.40 -12.40 -25.37
N GLU A 491 0.93 -11.18 -25.22
CA GLU A 491 1.12 -10.22 -26.32
C GLU A 491 2.05 -10.77 -27.41
N SER A 492 3.05 -11.59 -27.04
CA SER A 492 4.00 -12.15 -28.00
C SER A 492 3.45 -13.23 -28.95
N ILE A 493 2.25 -13.77 -28.66
CA ILE A 493 1.73 -14.99 -29.31
C ILE A 493 0.41 -14.77 -30.08
N SER A 494 -0.33 -13.67 -29.86
CA SER A 494 -1.62 -13.44 -30.52
C SER A 494 -1.63 -12.24 -31.48
N ASN A 495 -2.01 -12.48 -32.75
CA ASN A 495 -2.41 -11.41 -33.68
C ASN A 495 -3.84 -10.89 -33.40
N ASP A 496 -4.60 -11.58 -32.52
CA ASP A 496 -5.94 -11.23 -32.07
C ASP A 496 -5.95 -11.22 -30.52
N ALA A 497 -5.19 -10.30 -29.91
CA ALA A 497 -5.24 -10.01 -28.47
C ALA A 497 -6.61 -9.43 -28.02
N ASN A 498 -7.55 -9.35 -28.96
CA ASN A 498 -8.84 -8.67 -28.89
C ASN A 498 -10.02 -9.61 -28.53
N ALA A 499 -9.88 -10.48 -27.52
CA ALA A 499 -11.08 -11.04 -26.87
C ALA A 499 -10.91 -11.10 -25.36
N ASN A 500 -11.96 -10.73 -24.62
CA ASN A 500 -12.05 -10.96 -23.18
C ASN A 500 -11.70 -12.43 -22.89
N LEU A 501 -10.57 -12.66 -22.21
CA LEU A 501 -10.01 -13.99 -21.93
C LEU A 501 -11.02 -14.90 -21.24
N LEU A 502 -11.98 -14.36 -20.48
CA LEU A 502 -13.00 -15.12 -19.76
C LEU A 502 -14.25 -15.43 -20.59
N SER A 503 -14.40 -14.87 -21.79
CA SER A 503 -15.55 -15.09 -22.68
C SER A 503 -15.21 -15.75 -24.02
N ASN A 504 -13.91 -15.99 -24.29
CA ASN A 504 -13.44 -16.65 -25.51
C ASN A 504 -12.51 -17.83 -25.16
N ASP A 505 -13.05 -19.03 -25.25
CA ASP A 505 -12.40 -20.30 -24.92
C ASP A 505 -11.08 -20.52 -25.69
N ASP A 506 -11.01 -20.10 -26.97
CA ASP A 506 -9.79 -20.24 -27.77
C ASP A 506 -8.70 -19.23 -27.36
N ALA A 507 -9.08 -18.03 -26.92
CA ALA A 507 -8.13 -17.03 -26.44
C ALA A 507 -7.55 -17.41 -25.07
N MET A 508 -8.39 -17.93 -24.16
CA MET A 508 -7.91 -18.43 -22.87
C MET A 508 -6.97 -19.61 -23.02
N ARG A 509 -7.27 -20.53 -23.96
CA ARG A 509 -6.39 -21.66 -24.26
C ARG A 509 -5.04 -21.19 -24.80
N GLN A 510 -5.03 -20.26 -25.75
CA GLN A 510 -3.79 -19.71 -26.30
C GLN A 510 -2.95 -19.01 -25.23
N ALA A 511 -3.58 -18.26 -24.32
CA ALA A 511 -2.89 -17.62 -23.20
C ALA A 511 -2.32 -18.64 -22.21
N ALA A 512 -3.06 -19.71 -21.89
CA ALA A 512 -2.58 -20.78 -21.03
C ALA A 512 -1.40 -21.56 -21.66
N GLU A 513 -1.50 -21.87 -22.96
CA GLU A 513 -0.42 -22.49 -23.74
C GLU A 513 0.83 -21.60 -23.78
N ALA A 514 0.65 -20.30 -24.05
CA ALA A 514 1.72 -19.31 -24.07
C ALA A 514 2.50 -19.26 -22.75
N ILE A 515 1.78 -19.20 -21.63
CA ILE A 515 2.38 -19.18 -20.29
C ILE A 515 3.14 -20.48 -20.00
N HIS A 516 2.54 -21.64 -20.31
CA HIS A 516 3.18 -22.94 -20.13
C HIS A 516 4.49 -23.02 -20.92
N TYR A 517 4.46 -22.71 -22.22
CA TYR A 517 5.65 -22.79 -23.06
C TYR A 517 6.70 -21.75 -22.71
N TRP A 518 6.29 -20.54 -22.31
CA TRP A 518 7.25 -19.55 -21.82
C TRP A 518 8.04 -20.08 -20.62
N VAL A 519 7.38 -20.72 -19.66
CA VAL A 519 8.10 -21.32 -18.52
C VAL A 519 8.99 -22.47 -18.98
N VAL A 520 8.53 -23.37 -19.86
CA VAL A 520 9.34 -24.46 -20.44
C VAL A 520 10.60 -23.93 -21.13
N ASP A 521 10.47 -22.85 -21.90
CA ASP A 521 11.55 -22.31 -22.73
C ASP A 521 12.56 -21.47 -21.94
N ASN A 522 12.12 -20.85 -20.84
CA ASN A 522 12.93 -19.91 -20.07
C ASN A 522 13.46 -20.49 -18.75
N LYS A 523 12.88 -21.60 -18.27
CA LYS A 523 13.22 -22.19 -16.97
C LYS A 523 13.60 -23.65 -17.16
N SER A 524 14.87 -23.95 -16.84
CA SER A 524 15.42 -25.30 -16.91
C SER A 524 15.12 -26.11 -15.64
N TYR A 525 15.13 -27.44 -15.74
CA TYR A 525 14.94 -28.29 -14.57
C TYR A 525 16.22 -28.45 -13.73
N CYS A 526 16.10 -28.20 -12.42
CA CYS A 526 17.10 -28.49 -11.39
C CYS A 526 16.54 -29.44 -10.34
N TYR A 527 17.33 -30.44 -9.95
CA TYR A 527 16.94 -31.37 -8.89
C TYR A 527 17.15 -30.74 -7.50
N TYR A 528 16.05 -30.45 -6.81
CA TYR A 528 16.01 -30.16 -5.38
C TYR A 528 14.63 -30.48 -4.81
N TYR A 529 14.55 -30.68 -3.50
CA TYR A 529 13.29 -30.89 -2.80
C TYR A 529 12.63 -29.56 -2.43
N ASP A 530 11.29 -29.58 -2.41
CA ASP A 530 10.41 -28.47 -2.00
C ASP A 530 10.61 -27.17 -2.80
N THR A 531 9.79 -26.15 -2.53
CA THR A 531 10.04 -24.82 -3.10
C THR A 531 11.30 -24.21 -2.47
N ARG A 532 12.11 -23.53 -3.28
CA ARG A 532 13.20 -22.66 -2.79
C ARG A 532 12.96 -21.20 -3.08
N TYR A 533 12.20 -20.90 -4.12
CA TYR A 533 12.14 -19.58 -4.73
C TYR A 533 10.72 -18.99 -4.69
N GLY A 534 9.69 -19.85 -4.76
CA GLY A 534 8.34 -19.37 -5.00
C GLY A 534 8.21 -18.64 -6.34
N SER A 535 7.02 -18.16 -6.64
CA SER A 535 6.65 -17.61 -7.96
C SER A 535 7.53 -16.45 -8.42
N TYR A 536 7.78 -15.44 -7.57
CA TYR A 536 8.53 -14.24 -7.98
C TYR A 536 9.97 -14.57 -8.39
N ASP A 537 10.73 -15.19 -7.48
CA ASP A 537 12.12 -15.53 -7.75
C ASP A 537 12.23 -16.59 -8.87
N ALA A 538 11.28 -17.53 -8.95
CA ALA A 538 11.23 -18.47 -10.05
C ALA A 538 11.05 -17.79 -11.42
N ILE A 539 10.26 -16.72 -11.51
CA ILE A 539 10.00 -15.99 -12.75
C ILE A 539 11.14 -15.03 -13.10
N PHE A 540 11.71 -14.30 -12.13
CA PHE A 540 12.63 -13.20 -12.42
C PHE A 540 14.10 -13.49 -12.10
N ASN A 541 14.38 -14.21 -11.01
CA ASN A 541 15.73 -14.24 -10.44
C ASN A 541 16.48 -15.54 -10.72
N TYR A 542 15.76 -16.63 -11.02
CA TYR A 542 16.36 -17.93 -11.29
C TYR A 542 15.94 -18.52 -12.63
N SER A 543 16.88 -19.19 -13.29
CA SER A 543 16.69 -19.88 -14.56
C SER A 543 16.62 -21.40 -14.43
N CYS A 544 16.74 -21.94 -13.21
CA CYS A 544 16.74 -23.37 -12.95
C CYS A 544 15.88 -23.72 -11.73
N LEU A 545 14.81 -24.48 -11.96
CA LEU A 545 13.72 -24.71 -11.00
C LEU A 545 13.41 -26.22 -10.86
N ASN A 546 12.84 -26.67 -9.75
CA ASN A 546 12.28 -28.02 -9.61
C ASN A 546 10.79 -28.04 -9.99
N CYS A 547 10.12 -29.18 -9.85
CA CYS A 547 8.70 -29.31 -10.19
C CYS A 547 7.78 -28.35 -9.42
N VAL A 548 8.10 -28.06 -8.16
CA VAL A 548 7.32 -27.15 -7.30
C VAL A 548 7.45 -25.69 -7.76
N ASP A 549 8.67 -25.21 -8.00
CA ASP A 549 8.90 -23.82 -8.42
C ASP A 549 8.47 -23.56 -9.88
N HIS A 550 8.54 -24.57 -10.76
CA HIS A 550 7.88 -24.50 -12.08
C HIS A 550 6.36 -24.32 -11.92
N ALA A 551 5.74 -25.12 -11.04
CA ALA A 551 4.30 -25.02 -10.80
C ALA A 551 3.91 -23.64 -10.22
N HIS A 552 4.72 -23.08 -9.30
CA HIS A 552 4.52 -21.73 -8.79
C HIS A 552 4.60 -20.66 -9.89
N ALA A 553 5.61 -20.75 -10.77
CA ALA A 553 5.75 -19.80 -11.88
C ALA A 553 4.55 -19.85 -12.83
N VAL A 554 4.16 -21.04 -13.30
CA VAL A 554 3.01 -21.21 -14.22
C VAL A 554 1.71 -20.75 -13.56
N ASN A 555 1.43 -21.17 -12.32
CA ASN A 555 0.21 -20.77 -11.63
C ASN A 555 0.15 -19.26 -11.39
N ALA A 556 1.25 -18.62 -11.00
CA ALA A 556 1.26 -17.19 -10.75
C ALA A 556 1.03 -16.38 -12.04
N LEU A 557 1.70 -16.75 -13.14
CA LEU A 557 1.49 -16.10 -14.44
C LEU A 557 0.06 -16.29 -14.96
N ALA A 558 -0.50 -17.50 -14.84
CA ALA A 558 -1.87 -17.79 -15.28
C ALA A 558 -2.92 -17.01 -14.46
N ARG A 559 -2.81 -17.06 -13.13
CA ARG A 559 -3.73 -16.34 -12.24
C ARG A 559 -3.65 -14.83 -12.43
N ALA A 560 -2.46 -14.30 -12.71
CA ALA A 560 -2.21 -12.88 -12.94
C ALA A 560 -3.00 -12.30 -14.14
N VAL A 561 -3.37 -13.13 -15.10
CA VAL A 561 -4.19 -12.76 -16.29
C VAL A 561 -5.63 -13.27 -16.18
N GLY A 562 -6.03 -13.70 -14.98
CA GLY A 562 -7.38 -14.16 -14.68
C GLY A 562 -7.68 -15.61 -15.09
N ILE A 563 -6.68 -16.41 -15.47
CA ILE A 563 -6.87 -17.85 -15.75
C ILE A 563 -6.87 -18.60 -14.39
N PRO A 564 -7.97 -19.26 -13.99
CA PRO A 564 -7.98 -20.01 -12.74
C PRO A 564 -6.94 -21.13 -12.78
N ALA A 565 -6.08 -21.21 -11.76
CA ALA A 565 -4.99 -22.19 -11.72
C ALA A 565 -4.85 -22.83 -10.33
N ARG A 566 -4.44 -24.10 -10.28
CA ARG A 566 -4.23 -24.87 -9.05
C ARG A 566 -3.07 -25.84 -9.20
N TYR A 567 -2.72 -26.53 -8.13
CA TYR A 567 -1.67 -27.53 -8.14
C TYR A 567 -2.25 -28.93 -8.30
N ARG A 568 -1.50 -29.80 -8.96
CA ARG A 568 -1.73 -31.24 -8.95
C ARG A 568 -0.50 -31.94 -8.39
N HIS A 569 -0.73 -32.96 -7.58
CA HIS A 569 0.33 -33.72 -6.94
C HIS A 569 0.05 -35.22 -7.09
N ALA A 570 1.07 -35.95 -7.53
CA ALA A 570 1.01 -37.39 -7.67
C ALA A 570 2.38 -38.01 -7.49
N THR A 571 2.43 -39.30 -7.23
CA THR A 571 3.61 -40.10 -7.49
C THR A 571 3.61 -40.47 -8.97
N CYS A 572 4.65 -40.08 -9.71
CA CYS A 572 4.74 -40.27 -11.16
C CYS A 572 5.90 -41.20 -11.55
N TRP A 573 5.75 -41.92 -12.66
CA TRP A 573 6.77 -42.80 -13.24
C TRP A 573 7.66 -42.06 -14.23
N PHE A 574 8.98 -42.09 -14.00
CA PHE A 574 9.99 -41.42 -14.84
C PHE A 574 10.88 -42.42 -15.63
N GLY A 575 10.35 -43.59 -15.96
CA GLY A 575 11.04 -44.61 -16.77
C GLY A 575 11.96 -45.53 -15.98
N SER A 576 12.65 -45.02 -14.96
CA SER A 576 13.57 -45.78 -14.10
C SER A 576 13.11 -45.93 -12.65
N SER A 577 12.27 -45.02 -12.16
CA SER A 577 11.75 -45.01 -10.78
C SER A 577 10.47 -44.16 -10.69
N THR A 578 9.84 -44.18 -9.51
CA THR A 578 8.72 -43.32 -9.13
C THR A 578 9.18 -42.19 -8.20
N TYR A 579 8.67 -40.97 -8.42
CA TYR A 579 8.93 -39.80 -7.56
C TYR A 579 7.65 -39.02 -7.28
N GLY A 580 7.61 -38.31 -6.15
CA GLY A 580 6.60 -37.27 -5.92
C GLY A 580 6.77 -36.15 -6.95
N HIS A 581 5.68 -35.70 -7.54
CA HIS A 581 5.67 -34.75 -8.64
C HIS A 581 4.53 -33.75 -8.51
N VAL A 582 4.85 -32.47 -8.66
CA VAL A 582 3.89 -31.36 -8.59
C VAL A 582 3.91 -30.58 -9.89
N TRP A 583 2.73 -30.23 -10.40
CA TRP A 583 2.62 -29.39 -11.59
C TRP A 583 1.41 -28.46 -11.51
N ALA A 584 1.38 -27.48 -12.41
CA ALA A 584 0.28 -26.54 -12.56
C ALA A 584 -0.91 -27.19 -13.27
N TYR A 585 -2.12 -26.85 -12.86
CA TYR A 585 -3.37 -27.38 -13.40
C TYR A 585 -4.30 -26.19 -13.66
N LEU A 586 -4.51 -25.85 -14.93
CA LEU A 586 -5.13 -24.58 -15.35
C LEU A 586 -6.53 -24.82 -15.89
N TYR A 587 -7.47 -23.93 -15.56
CA TYR A 587 -8.82 -23.98 -16.10
C TYR A 587 -8.88 -23.25 -17.44
N VAL A 588 -9.25 -23.98 -18.47
CA VAL A 588 -9.49 -23.48 -19.82
C VAL A 588 -10.89 -23.94 -20.22
N ASN A 589 -11.86 -23.02 -20.14
CA ASN A 589 -13.22 -23.17 -20.63
C ASN A 589 -13.18 -23.65 -22.10
N GLY A 590 -14.00 -24.66 -22.42
CA GLY A 590 -13.97 -25.31 -23.73
C GLY A 590 -13.85 -26.84 -23.65
N THR A 591 -14.87 -27.51 -23.14
CA THR A 591 -15.06 -28.93 -23.48
C THR A 591 -15.60 -29.02 -24.91
N SER A 592 -14.78 -29.50 -25.86
CA SER A 592 -15.20 -30.54 -26.81
C SER A 592 -14.21 -30.88 -27.94
N TYR A 593 -12.89 -30.69 -27.83
CA TYR A 593 -11.97 -31.32 -28.79
C TYR A 593 -10.66 -31.80 -28.15
N HIS A 594 -10.75 -32.83 -27.30
CA HIS A 594 -9.78 -33.94 -27.34
C HIS A 594 -10.40 -35.18 -26.70
N THR A 595 -10.79 -36.13 -27.55
CA THR A 595 -11.08 -37.50 -27.14
C THR A 595 -9.77 -38.21 -26.85
N GLY A 596 -9.40 -38.31 -25.58
CA GLY A 596 -8.32 -39.17 -25.13
C GLY A 596 -7.57 -38.61 -23.93
N SER A 597 -7.81 -39.21 -22.76
CA SER A 597 -7.12 -39.02 -21.48
C SER A 597 -7.65 -37.89 -20.57
N ASN A 598 -8.52 -38.28 -19.64
CA ASN A 598 -8.76 -37.67 -18.31
C ASN A 598 -9.27 -36.21 -18.16
N GLY A 599 -9.66 -35.52 -19.23
CA GLY A 599 -10.26 -34.18 -19.15
C GLY A 599 -11.75 -34.17 -18.80
N ALA A 600 -12.11 -34.38 -17.54
CA ALA A 600 -13.44 -34.01 -17.03
C ALA A 600 -13.31 -32.67 -16.31
N SER A 601 -14.04 -31.65 -16.76
CA SER A 601 -14.22 -30.30 -16.15
C SER A 601 -13.41 -29.11 -16.67
N GLY A 602 -12.78 -29.15 -17.85
CA GLY A 602 -12.12 -27.96 -18.43
C GLY A 602 -10.78 -27.59 -17.76
N TRP A 603 -10.21 -28.47 -16.95
CA TRP A 603 -8.88 -28.31 -16.37
C TRP A 603 -7.82 -29.10 -17.14
N TRP A 604 -6.67 -28.48 -17.36
CA TRP A 604 -5.58 -28.96 -18.19
C TRP A 604 -4.28 -29.07 -17.38
N ASP A 605 -3.59 -30.20 -17.54
CA ASP A 605 -2.29 -30.43 -16.91
C ASP A 605 -1.20 -29.62 -17.62
N CYS A 606 -0.44 -28.83 -16.87
CA CYS A 606 0.62 -27.95 -17.36
C CYS A 606 1.94 -28.27 -16.64
N ASP A 607 2.53 -29.41 -16.99
CA ASP A 607 3.80 -29.86 -16.43
C ASP A 607 5.00 -29.26 -17.17
N ALA A 608 5.30 -27.99 -16.83
CA ALA A 608 6.45 -27.29 -17.39
C ALA A 608 7.81 -27.90 -16.96
N SER A 609 7.85 -28.56 -15.80
CA SER A 609 9.09 -29.12 -15.24
C SER A 609 9.61 -30.35 -15.99
N SER A 610 8.77 -30.97 -16.81
CA SER A 610 9.09 -32.14 -17.60
C SER A 610 9.28 -31.86 -19.10
N ASN A 611 9.28 -30.59 -19.52
CA ASN A 611 9.26 -30.16 -20.93
C ASN A 611 8.16 -30.86 -21.75
N LEU A 612 7.00 -31.09 -21.13
CA LEU A 612 5.86 -31.74 -21.77
C LEU A 612 5.01 -30.72 -22.54
N ALA A 613 4.22 -31.21 -23.49
CA ALA A 613 3.26 -30.36 -24.18
C ALA A 613 2.17 -29.88 -23.21
N PHE A 614 1.52 -28.76 -23.54
CA PHE A 614 0.34 -28.31 -22.80
C PHE A 614 -0.74 -29.41 -22.81
N GLY A 615 -1.31 -29.72 -21.63
CA GLY A 615 -2.26 -30.82 -21.44
C GLY A 615 -1.62 -32.17 -21.12
N GLU A 616 -0.30 -32.26 -21.05
CA GLU A 616 0.42 -33.50 -20.72
C GLU A 616 1.00 -33.46 -19.31
N HIS A 617 1.11 -34.65 -18.73
CA HIS A 617 1.79 -34.89 -17.45
C HIS A 617 2.50 -36.25 -17.49
N LYS A 618 3.43 -36.49 -16.54
CA LYS A 618 4.08 -37.81 -16.42
C LYS A 618 3.09 -38.89 -16.00
N PRO A 619 3.30 -40.16 -16.40
CA PRO A 619 2.40 -41.25 -16.02
C PRO A 619 2.24 -41.35 -14.51
N ILE A 620 1.00 -41.27 -14.03
CA ILE A 620 0.67 -41.30 -12.60
C ILE A 620 0.70 -42.75 -12.11
N TYR A 621 1.49 -43.00 -11.06
CA TYR A 621 1.49 -44.25 -10.30
C TYR A 621 0.45 -44.21 -9.16
N SER A 622 0.39 -43.10 -8.42
CA SER A 622 -0.64 -42.85 -7.41
C SER A 622 -1.01 -41.36 -7.37
N ASP A 623 -2.28 -41.04 -7.49
CA ASP A 623 -2.80 -39.66 -7.46
C ASP A 623 -2.97 -39.19 -6.00
N HIS A 624 -2.40 -38.04 -5.65
CA HIS A 624 -2.55 -37.42 -4.33
C HIS A 624 -3.58 -36.27 -4.35
N GLY A 625 -4.06 -35.88 -5.53
CA GLY A 625 -5.14 -34.93 -5.72
C GLY A 625 -4.71 -33.54 -6.20
N THR A 626 -5.67 -32.62 -6.15
CA THR A 626 -5.50 -31.22 -6.54
C THR A 626 -5.59 -30.31 -5.34
N TYR A 627 -4.77 -29.26 -5.33
CA TYR A 627 -4.62 -28.37 -4.19
C TYR A 627 -4.73 -26.92 -4.64
N TYR A 628 -5.47 -26.12 -3.88
CA TYR A 628 -5.49 -24.67 -4.05
C TYR A 628 -4.13 -24.05 -3.71
N GLU A 629 -3.55 -24.51 -2.60
CA GLU A 629 -2.21 -24.23 -2.09
C GLU A 629 -1.57 -25.56 -1.64
N LEU A 630 -0.26 -25.71 -1.82
CA LEU A 630 0.44 -26.96 -1.46
C LEU A 630 0.56 -27.10 0.07
N PRO A 631 -0.02 -28.15 0.69
CA PRO A 631 -0.13 -28.24 2.14
C PRO A 631 1.14 -28.71 2.88
N PHE A 632 2.29 -28.82 2.22
CA PHE A 632 3.48 -29.49 2.77
C PHE A 632 4.79 -28.68 2.74
N LEU A 633 4.75 -27.36 2.59
CA LEU A 633 5.96 -26.53 2.49
C LEU A 633 6.31 -25.83 3.81
N PHE A 634 6.77 -26.61 4.80
CA PHE A 634 7.48 -26.08 5.97
C PHE A 634 8.97 -26.46 5.91
N ARG A 635 9.87 -25.50 5.64
CA ARG A 635 11.04 -25.15 6.50
C ARG A 635 11.99 -24.10 5.90
N LEU A 636 12.37 -23.16 6.78
CA LEU A 636 13.43 -22.15 6.68
C LEU A 636 14.85 -22.75 6.58
N ALA A 637 15.76 -22.02 5.91
CA ALA A 637 17.23 -21.94 6.06
C ALA A 637 18.11 -23.23 6.00
N ASN A 638 19.00 -23.29 4.99
CA ASN A 638 20.16 -24.19 4.78
C ASN A 638 20.84 -24.84 6.03
N PRO A 639 21.59 -25.98 5.92
CA PRO A 639 21.49 -27.22 5.12
C PRO A 639 21.72 -28.49 6.06
N PRO A 640 21.99 -29.79 5.68
CA PRO A 640 22.74 -30.36 4.55
C PRO A 640 22.00 -31.43 3.72
N TYR A 641 22.63 -31.75 2.59
CA TYR A 641 22.42 -32.92 1.73
C TYR A 641 22.01 -34.19 2.50
N VAL A 642 20.80 -34.69 2.24
CA VAL A 642 20.41 -36.08 2.52
C VAL A 642 19.55 -36.54 1.33
N ASP A 643 20.15 -37.38 0.49
CA ASP A 643 19.39 -38.33 -0.33
C ASP A 643 18.57 -39.19 0.63
N ASP A 644 17.25 -39.09 0.59
CA ASP A 644 16.30 -40.19 0.84
C ASP A 644 14.87 -39.64 0.78
N CYS A 645 14.28 -39.76 -0.39
CA CYS A 645 12.88 -39.47 -0.66
C CYS A 645 12.01 -40.64 -0.16
N GLU A 646 11.99 -40.91 1.15
CA GLU A 646 11.08 -41.87 1.77
C GLU A 646 10.98 -41.62 3.29
N LYS A 647 9.95 -40.85 3.72
CA LYS A 647 9.18 -40.96 4.98
C LYS A 647 8.53 -39.63 5.38
N ILE A 648 7.38 -39.32 4.77
CA ILE A 648 6.27 -38.66 5.49
C ILE A 648 4.98 -39.39 5.09
N THR A 649 4.90 -40.64 5.52
CA THR A 649 3.64 -41.39 5.62
C THR A 649 3.58 -41.94 7.03
N GLU A 650 3.30 -41.07 8.01
CA GLU A 650 2.76 -41.41 9.33
C GLU A 650 2.47 -40.12 10.11
N GLY A 651 1.27 -39.58 9.90
CA GLY A 651 0.78 -38.40 10.60
C GLY A 651 -0.69 -38.07 10.39
N LEU A 652 -1.48 -38.99 9.84
CA LEU A 652 -2.94 -38.87 9.73
C LEU A 652 -3.58 -40.23 10.05
N LYS A 653 -3.85 -40.42 11.34
CA LYS A 653 -5.03 -41.12 11.84
C LYS A 653 -5.78 -40.17 12.76
#